data_AF-A0A3B4ES88-F1
#
_entry.id   AF-A0A3B4ES88-F1
#
_cell.length_a   1.000
_cell.length_b   1.000
_cell.length_c   1.000
_cell.angle_alpha   90.00
_cell.angle_beta   90.00
_cell.angle_gamma   90.00
#
_symmetry.space_group_name_H-M   'P 1'
#
loop_
_entity.id
_entity.type
_entity.pdbx_description
1 polymer ?
#
loop_
_entity_poly.entity_id
_entity_poly.type
_entity_poly.pdbx_seq_one_letter_code
_entity_poly.pdbx_strand_id
1 'polypeptide(L)'
;MEVPRRLSFPLVLPKPASSARSPLGAVGQTAGSSKDQTGGEKFISEEKTPESGVIVVVEAPPEDGKAARRFSSQDSFSEESSLSEERLEEEARETQRRAEEEEAAAKERAAQRQQLAIQELVESERSYLRLLQLSTVTIRSNLQQQLQPPPAGLDSMFLHIEEVIDVSSRLLSLLDQKQLQSGEPDFLQSLCDSFLSLSSEMEAAYKEYLAHYNHVTEVEKSYKQKEALWNEVVRVIKAAAPDVNATSLSFFLVMPVQRIARYPLLLQTIQKHTDASHPAYALLEQTAHTSVALNCRINEYKRFREVADKYRKTEMLTIKDKIVRLNTHSIAKKTARLGQQIKHEAGLKPKLVDEEFDALEGFFYVLENGILELLENVEMYLQHLQGFLSCRTEDFDLDMDGEKAPICYKEITTALQQWILPMFEKRMRKLIHQPLCALRDLLVGPRNLIRKRLDKLLDYEVIEGKPNLSYEEQAVANTYRTLNTLLLTELPQFNGLALQMMWSTLGTFSCLHRDLAADMEQLFHSFAQQLPHSSLSPGAFWEWAESSVLEGARRLQHLCRMVEDKLNAPDAQPLSPSSQRRLKQLTDKHGSGKIFQVMSTVMGTRDLDLNLTKGELVAVISEADSCGDRRRWLVDAGGKRGYAAASKLIRYHQPTDDPPPSPHPNLTEDVTARRRHSYSPAGNAPLPMSQPCFQVVGAYDFTARSKHEVSFRAGEPVRILEPHDKRGSPEWSLVEVRGGQRGYVPSNYLAIMPVGAGLPPNPGFFL
;
A
#
# COMPACT_ATOMS: atom_id res chain seq x y z
N MET A 1 14.63 -42.84 2.29
CA MET A 1 15.99 -42.40 1.89
C MET A 1 16.25 -41.03 2.49
N GLU A 2 17.49 -40.56 2.53
CA GLU A 2 17.87 -39.32 3.22
C GLU A 2 17.31 -38.07 2.54
N VAL A 3 17.01 -37.03 3.32
CA VAL A 3 16.51 -35.75 2.83
C VAL A 3 17.69 -34.83 2.49
N PRO A 4 17.82 -34.32 1.25
CA PRO A 4 18.87 -33.37 0.89
C PRO A 4 18.81 -32.09 1.73
N ARG A 5 19.97 -31.61 2.17
CA ARG A 5 20.09 -30.39 2.99
C ARG A 5 19.67 -29.15 2.20
N ARG A 6 19.16 -28.13 2.92
CA ARG A 6 18.84 -26.81 2.37
C ARG A 6 20.04 -26.23 1.60
N LEU A 7 19.85 -25.87 0.33
CA LEU A 7 20.79 -25.02 -0.41
C LEU A 7 20.57 -23.56 0.01
N SER A 8 21.30 -23.13 1.04
CA SER A 8 21.36 -21.73 1.46
C SER A 8 22.27 -20.93 0.52
N PHE A 9 21.69 -20.28 -0.50
CA PHE A 9 22.41 -19.30 -1.32
C PHE A 9 22.55 -17.97 -0.54
N PRO A 10 23.77 -17.48 -0.27
CA PRO A 10 23.97 -16.17 0.33
C PRO A 10 23.79 -15.08 -0.73
N LEU A 11 22.59 -14.50 -0.82
CA LEU A 11 22.37 -13.25 -1.55
C LEU A 11 23.10 -12.12 -0.81
N VAL A 12 24.20 -11.65 -1.40
CA VAL A 12 24.99 -10.53 -0.88
C VAL A 12 24.24 -9.23 -1.14
N LEU A 13 23.46 -8.79 -0.14
CA LEU A 13 22.96 -7.42 -0.08
C LEU A 13 24.16 -6.45 0.04
N PRO A 14 24.14 -5.28 -0.63
CA PRO A 14 25.16 -4.26 -0.44
C PRO A 14 25.12 -3.77 1.00
N LYS A 15 26.30 -3.67 1.65
CA LYS A 15 26.39 -3.11 3.00
C LYS A 15 26.13 -1.59 2.94
N PRO A 16 25.34 -1.00 3.86
CA PRO A 16 25.32 0.43 4.04
C PRO A 16 26.73 0.92 4.45
N ALA A 17 27.16 2.04 3.89
CA ALA A 17 28.47 2.61 4.20
C ALA A 17 28.48 3.17 5.63
N SER A 18 29.49 2.81 6.43
CA SER A 18 29.62 3.27 7.81
C SER A 18 29.96 4.76 7.87
N SER A 19 29.01 5.60 8.27
CA SER A 19 29.18 7.04 8.44
C SER A 19 29.97 7.40 9.71
N ALA A 20 31.24 7.00 9.77
CA ALA A 20 32.16 7.29 10.85
C ALA A 20 33.25 8.30 10.39
N ARG A 21 33.08 9.58 10.76
CA ARG A 21 34.13 10.60 10.65
C ARG A 21 34.07 11.58 11.83
N SER A 22 34.92 11.33 12.82
CA SER A 22 35.34 12.36 13.78
C SER A 22 36.32 13.34 13.09
N PRO A 23 36.34 14.63 13.45
CA PRO A 23 37.21 15.64 12.83
C PRO A 23 38.55 15.81 13.57
N LEU A 24 39.64 16.02 12.82
CA LEU A 24 40.91 16.66 13.24
C LEU A 24 41.88 16.77 12.04
N GLY A 25 42.83 17.72 12.05
CA GLY A 25 44.06 17.59 11.23
C GLY A 25 44.33 18.60 10.08
N ALA A 26 44.36 19.90 10.39
CA ALA A 26 45.41 20.86 10.01
C ALA A 26 45.96 21.04 8.55
N VAL A 27 45.98 22.32 8.14
CA VAL A 27 46.99 23.02 7.29
C VAL A 27 46.99 22.84 5.76
N GLY A 28 46.89 23.98 5.06
CA GLY A 28 47.19 24.18 3.64
C GLY A 28 46.97 25.65 3.24
N GLN A 29 48.02 26.48 3.28
CA GLN A 29 47.91 27.93 3.01
C GLN A 29 47.95 28.27 1.51
N THR A 30 47.18 29.28 1.09
CA THR A 30 47.58 30.29 0.07
C THR A 30 46.66 31.52 0.19
N ALA A 31 47.07 32.68 -0.36
CA ALA A 31 46.64 33.99 0.17
C ALA A 31 46.05 34.99 -0.84
N GLY A 32 45.32 35.98 -0.30
CA GLY A 32 44.90 37.23 -0.97
C GLY A 32 43.38 37.38 -1.13
N SER A 33 42.78 38.57 -1.11
CA SER A 33 43.28 39.93 -0.73
C SER A 33 42.08 40.90 -0.65
N SER A 34 42.23 42.05 0.05
CA SER A 34 41.36 43.27 -0.03
C SER A 34 39.95 43.14 0.61
N LYS A 35 39.60 43.94 1.63
CA LYS A 35 38.98 45.32 1.61
C LYS A 35 37.47 45.33 1.26
N ASP A 36 36.61 46.20 1.82
CA ASP A 36 36.84 47.38 2.69
C ASP A 36 35.60 47.71 3.59
N GLN A 37 35.86 48.34 4.75
CA GLN A 37 35.07 49.37 5.49
C GLN A 37 33.53 49.35 5.73
N THR A 38 33.16 49.61 7.00
CA THR A 38 31.95 50.35 7.52
C THR A 38 30.55 49.77 7.25
N GLY A 39 29.49 49.97 8.06
CA GLY A 39 29.19 50.66 9.34
C GLY A 39 27.65 50.81 9.39
N GLY A 40 26.88 50.91 10.48
CA GLY A 40 27.07 51.11 11.93
C GLY A 40 25.77 51.77 12.47
N GLU A 41 25.25 51.34 13.63
CA GLU A 41 24.20 52.02 14.45
C GLU A 41 22.74 52.07 13.89
N LYS A 42 21.62 52.16 14.66
CA LYS A 42 21.34 52.11 16.13
C LYS A 42 19.83 51.91 16.43
N PHE A 43 19.48 51.26 17.57
CA PHE A 43 18.30 51.48 18.48
C PHE A 43 16.84 51.42 17.89
N ILE A 44 15.71 51.26 18.61
CA ILE A 44 15.26 50.95 20.01
C ILE A 44 13.81 50.33 19.89
N SER A 45 13.10 49.70 20.83
CA SER A 45 13.13 49.57 22.31
C SER A 45 13.24 48.09 22.77
N GLU A 46 13.24 47.62 24.03
CA GLU A 46 12.37 47.71 25.25
C GLU A 46 11.01 46.99 25.15
N GLU A 47 10.58 46.12 26.08
CA GLU A 47 11.14 45.64 27.37
C GLU A 47 11.35 44.08 27.36
N LYS A 48 11.73 43.32 28.42
CA LYS A 48 11.97 43.56 29.86
C LYS A 48 13.01 42.56 30.42
N THR A 49 13.19 42.50 31.74
CA THR A 49 14.27 41.80 32.49
C THR A 49 13.75 41.26 33.85
N PRO A 50 14.57 40.64 34.75
CA PRO A 50 15.91 40.04 34.61
C PRO A 50 16.05 38.59 35.16
N GLU A 51 17.09 37.87 34.74
CA GLU A 51 17.83 36.94 35.63
C GLU A 51 19.34 37.13 35.43
N SER A 52 20.14 36.79 36.46
CA SER A 52 21.58 37.09 36.51
C SER A 52 22.43 35.90 36.06
N GLY A 53 23.40 36.14 35.17
CA GLY A 53 24.28 35.11 34.62
C GLY A 53 25.67 35.65 34.28
N VAL A 54 26.55 35.74 35.28
CA VAL A 54 27.98 36.03 35.06
C VAL A 54 28.69 34.73 34.70
N ILE A 55 29.35 34.69 33.55
CA ILE A 55 30.33 33.66 33.20
C ILE A 55 31.63 34.35 32.79
N VAL A 56 32.73 33.88 33.38
CA VAL A 56 34.10 34.36 33.12
C VAL A 56 34.61 33.75 31.82
N VAL A 57 35.28 34.55 30.99
CA VAL A 57 36.15 34.07 29.92
C VAL A 57 37.58 34.49 30.25
N VAL A 58 38.52 33.54 30.16
CA VAL A 58 39.94 33.76 30.42
C VAL A 58 40.65 34.03 29.09
N GLU A 59 41.42 35.11 29.03
CA GLU A 59 42.42 35.35 27.98
C GLU A 59 43.77 35.69 28.61
N ALA A 60 44.86 35.25 27.97
CA ALA A 60 46.24 35.41 28.45
C ALA A 60 46.95 36.55 27.69
N PRO A 61 47.92 37.25 28.32
CA PRO A 61 48.58 38.41 27.72
C PRO A 61 49.72 38.04 26.75
N PRO A 62 50.02 38.89 25.75
CA PRO A 62 51.26 38.84 24.97
C PRO A 62 52.44 39.51 25.70
N GLU A 63 53.66 39.23 25.24
CA GLU A 63 54.92 39.79 25.78
C GLU A 63 55.16 41.27 25.40
N ASP A 64 56.06 41.94 26.13
CA ASP A 64 56.71 43.19 25.70
C ASP A 64 58.25 43.11 25.86
N GLY A 65 58.97 44.02 25.19
CA GLY A 65 60.36 43.86 24.75
C GLY A 65 61.49 44.01 25.78
N LYS A 66 62.68 43.55 25.39
CA LYS A 66 63.90 43.51 26.22
C LYS A 66 64.78 44.77 26.10
N ALA A 67 65.51 45.02 27.22
CA ALA A 67 66.80 45.71 27.33
C ALA A 67 66.78 47.26 27.38
N ALA A 68 67.75 47.95 28.03
CA ALA A 68 69.06 47.50 28.49
C ALA A 68 69.68 48.36 29.63
N ARG A 69 70.51 47.73 30.49
CA ARG A 69 71.69 48.29 31.24
C ARG A 69 71.41 49.48 32.22
N ARG A 70 72.12 49.66 33.35
CA ARG A 70 73.49 49.24 33.75
C ARG A 70 73.65 49.24 35.29
N PHE A 71 74.75 48.67 35.80
CA PHE A 71 75.07 48.50 37.23
C PHE A 71 75.46 49.78 38.00
N SER A 72 74.97 49.90 39.24
CA SER A 72 75.67 50.37 40.47
C SER A 72 74.71 50.29 41.68
N SER A 73 75.09 49.94 42.92
CA SER A 73 76.35 49.39 43.47
C SER A 73 76.18 49.06 44.97
N GLN A 74 76.94 48.08 45.47
CA GLN A 74 77.27 47.81 46.90
C GLN A 74 76.16 47.36 47.88
N ASP A 75 76.34 46.12 48.34
CA ASP A 75 76.24 45.61 49.71
C ASP A 75 75.64 46.52 50.81
N SER A 76 74.61 46.01 51.50
CA SER A 76 74.75 45.45 52.86
C SER A 76 73.50 45.66 53.72
N PHE A 77 72.70 44.60 53.93
CA PHE A 77 72.18 44.22 55.26
C PHE A 77 71.54 42.83 55.19
N SER A 78 72.24 41.81 55.68
CA SER A 78 71.72 40.44 55.79
C SER A 78 71.23 40.18 57.22
N GLU A 79 69.93 40.39 57.49
CA GLU A 79 69.24 39.75 58.63
C GLU A 79 67.70 39.84 58.58
N GLU A 80 67.08 40.78 57.85
CA GLU A 80 65.60 40.87 57.74
C GLU A 80 64.97 40.02 56.60
N SER A 81 65.74 39.52 55.64
CA SER A 81 65.19 38.90 54.40
C SER A 81 64.37 37.63 54.66
N SER A 82 64.80 36.78 55.59
CA SER A 82 64.16 35.48 55.87
C SER A 82 62.70 35.62 56.33
N LEU A 83 62.41 36.63 57.15
CA LEU A 83 61.06 36.94 57.62
C LEU A 83 60.11 37.45 56.51
N SER A 84 60.66 37.79 55.34
CA SER A 84 59.87 38.19 54.17
C SER A 84 59.61 37.03 53.21
N GLU A 85 60.58 36.13 53.01
CA GLU A 85 60.38 34.91 52.21
C GLU A 85 59.51 33.88 52.96
N GLU A 86 59.72 33.66 54.27
CA GLU A 86 58.85 32.78 55.06
C GLU A 86 57.39 33.24 55.04
N ARG A 87 57.14 34.55 55.12
CA ARG A 87 55.78 35.11 55.04
C ARG A 87 55.14 34.97 53.67
N LEU A 88 55.91 35.13 52.58
CA LEU A 88 55.40 34.94 51.22
C LEU A 88 55.15 33.45 50.93
N GLU A 89 55.99 32.55 51.44
CA GLU A 89 55.71 31.10 51.42
C GLU A 89 54.50 30.73 52.29
N GLU A 90 54.30 31.37 53.44
CA GLU A 90 53.14 31.11 54.30
C GLU A 90 51.84 31.64 53.69
N GLU A 91 51.83 32.85 53.11
CA GLU A 91 50.69 33.38 52.34
C GLU A 91 50.41 32.51 51.09
N ALA A 92 51.43 32.01 50.39
CA ALA A 92 51.28 31.06 49.28
C ALA A 92 50.68 29.72 49.74
N ARG A 93 51.17 29.14 50.85
CA ARG A 93 50.63 27.91 51.45
C ARG A 93 49.21 28.11 51.98
N GLU A 94 48.86 29.28 52.49
CA GLU A 94 47.50 29.59 52.94
C GLU A 94 46.53 29.75 51.75
N THR A 95 46.94 30.45 50.68
CA THR A 95 46.12 30.53 49.45
C THR A 95 45.95 29.16 48.78
N GLN A 96 46.98 28.31 48.76
CA GLN A 96 46.84 26.94 48.28
C GLN A 96 45.90 26.10 49.16
N ARG A 97 46.00 26.18 50.49
CA ARG A 97 45.05 25.50 51.40
C ARG A 97 43.61 25.97 51.17
N ARG A 98 43.38 27.27 51.03
CA ARG A 98 42.04 27.82 50.74
C ARG A 98 41.51 27.33 49.38
N ALA A 99 42.36 27.16 48.38
CA ALA A 99 41.98 26.57 47.09
C ALA A 99 41.68 25.07 47.19
N GLU A 100 42.47 24.31 47.96
CA GLU A 100 42.24 22.88 48.24
C GLU A 100 40.94 22.66 49.05
N GLU A 101 40.65 23.54 50.02
CA GLU A 101 39.39 23.58 50.78
C GLU A 101 38.19 23.95 49.89
N GLU A 102 38.33 24.93 48.99
CA GLU A 102 37.28 25.30 48.05
C GLU A 102 37.01 24.21 47.01
N GLU A 103 38.05 23.53 46.51
CA GLU A 103 37.92 22.38 45.60
C GLU A 103 37.27 21.18 46.30
N ALA A 104 37.66 20.88 47.54
CA ALA A 104 37.02 19.83 48.35
C ALA A 104 35.54 20.14 48.59
N ALA A 105 35.21 21.38 48.96
CA ALA A 105 33.82 21.81 49.12
C ALA A 105 33.04 21.83 47.80
N ALA A 106 33.68 22.10 46.66
CA ALA A 106 33.06 21.98 45.34
C ALA A 106 32.76 20.51 44.98
N LYS A 107 33.68 19.59 45.26
CA LYS A 107 33.51 18.14 45.09
C LYS A 107 32.38 17.58 45.97
N GLU A 108 32.30 17.99 47.24
CA GLU A 108 31.20 17.59 48.12
C GLU A 108 29.84 18.08 47.59
N ARG A 109 29.74 19.36 47.20
CA ARG A 109 28.52 19.93 46.58
C ARG A 109 28.14 19.22 45.28
N ALA A 110 29.11 18.74 44.50
CA ALA A 110 28.86 17.95 43.29
C ALA A 110 28.27 16.57 43.64
N ALA A 111 28.89 15.83 44.58
CA ALA A 111 28.40 14.54 45.04
C ALA A 111 26.98 14.63 45.63
N GLN A 112 26.70 15.66 46.45
CA GLN A 112 25.35 15.91 46.97
C GLN A 112 24.32 16.12 45.83
N ARG A 113 24.67 16.88 44.77
CA ARG A 113 23.80 17.10 43.60
C ARG A 113 23.62 15.84 42.76
N GLN A 114 24.67 15.04 42.60
CA GLN A 114 24.61 13.73 41.93
C GLN A 114 23.63 12.80 42.66
N GLN A 115 23.75 12.67 43.99
CA GLN A 115 22.88 11.84 44.81
C GLN A 115 21.42 12.32 44.78
N LEU A 116 21.18 13.64 44.84
CA LEU A 116 19.83 14.21 44.69
C LEU A 116 19.23 13.93 43.31
N ALA A 117 20.01 14.01 42.23
CA ALA A 117 19.52 13.69 40.87
C ALA A 117 19.24 12.18 40.68
N ILE A 118 20.00 11.31 41.33
CA ILE A 118 19.73 9.86 41.39
C ILE A 118 18.43 9.60 42.16
N GLN A 119 18.25 10.23 43.32
CA GLN A 119 17.03 10.12 44.12
C GLN A 119 15.80 10.67 43.37
N GLU A 120 15.93 11.82 42.68
CA GLU A 120 14.88 12.36 41.81
C GLU A 120 14.48 11.33 40.75
N LEU A 121 15.44 10.72 40.04
CA LEU A 121 15.16 9.73 39.01
C LEU A 121 14.34 8.55 39.54
N VAL A 122 14.76 7.94 40.65
CA VAL A 122 14.12 6.74 41.24
C VAL A 122 12.76 7.06 41.86
N GLU A 123 12.67 8.13 42.66
CA GLU A 123 11.44 8.44 43.39
C GLU A 123 10.35 9.02 42.47
N SER A 124 10.76 9.71 41.39
CA SER A 124 9.83 10.09 40.32
C SER A 124 9.39 8.90 39.45
N GLU A 125 10.18 7.83 39.34
CA GLU A 125 9.77 6.58 38.68
C GLU A 125 8.70 5.85 39.52
N ARG A 126 8.94 5.69 40.83
CA ARG A 126 7.97 5.15 41.80
C ARG A 126 6.65 5.94 41.76
N SER A 127 6.74 7.26 41.76
CA SER A 127 5.58 8.16 41.68
C SER A 127 4.84 8.05 40.34
N TYR A 128 5.56 7.96 39.22
CA TYR A 128 5.01 7.78 37.87
C TYR A 128 4.22 6.47 37.76
N LEU A 129 4.80 5.35 38.19
CA LEU A 129 4.14 4.04 38.18
C LEU A 129 2.90 4.01 39.08
N ARG A 130 2.97 4.56 40.30
CA ARG A 130 1.81 4.67 41.20
C ARG A 130 0.64 5.40 40.52
N LEU A 131 0.91 6.49 39.80
CA LEU A 131 -0.11 7.28 39.10
C LEU A 131 -0.65 6.58 37.84
N LEU A 132 0.20 5.87 37.09
CA LEU A 132 -0.25 5.02 35.97
C LEU A 132 -1.14 3.86 36.43
N GLN A 133 -0.74 3.14 37.49
CA GLN A 133 -1.53 2.04 38.06
C GLN A 133 -2.86 2.55 38.63
N LEU A 134 -2.86 3.69 39.34
CA LEU A 134 -4.08 4.34 39.82
C LEU A 134 -5.06 4.66 38.67
N SER A 135 -4.56 5.18 37.55
CA SER A 135 -5.43 5.48 36.40
C SER A 135 -5.92 4.23 35.66
N THR A 136 -5.03 3.27 35.41
CA THR A 136 -5.30 2.07 34.59
C THR A 136 -6.12 1.01 35.32
N VAL A 137 -5.94 0.87 36.64
CA VAL A 137 -6.70 -0.08 37.47
C VAL A 137 -7.90 0.61 38.10
N THR A 138 -7.68 1.59 38.98
CA THR A 138 -8.74 2.16 39.83
C THR A 138 -9.68 3.09 39.06
N ILE A 139 -9.16 4.08 38.34
CA ILE A 139 -10.00 5.06 37.63
C ILE A 139 -10.74 4.39 36.46
N ARG A 140 -10.07 3.57 35.65
CA ARG A 140 -10.70 2.78 34.57
C ARG A 140 -11.86 1.92 35.08
N SER A 141 -11.63 1.12 36.13
CA SER A 141 -12.67 0.25 36.70
C SER A 141 -13.84 1.06 37.26
N ASN A 142 -13.57 2.15 37.97
CA ASN A 142 -14.62 3.02 38.50
C ASN A 142 -15.46 3.66 37.38
N LEU A 143 -14.85 4.07 36.26
CA LEU A 143 -15.56 4.62 35.09
C LEU A 143 -16.38 3.55 34.35
N GLN A 144 -15.89 2.30 34.27
CA GLN A 144 -16.63 1.17 33.69
C GLN A 144 -17.82 0.72 34.55
N GLN A 145 -17.71 0.86 35.88
CA GLN A 145 -18.74 0.40 36.82
C GLN A 145 -19.80 1.47 37.10
N GLN A 146 -19.39 2.71 37.40
CA GLN A 146 -20.31 3.79 37.83
C GLN A 146 -21.10 4.41 36.68
N LEU A 147 -20.56 4.44 35.45
CA LEU A 147 -21.29 4.92 34.27
C LEU A 147 -21.84 3.72 33.48
N GLN A 148 -23.17 3.67 33.32
CA GLN A 148 -23.86 2.67 32.51
C GLN A 148 -24.72 3.34 31.42
N PRO A 149 -24.47 3.09 30.12
CA PRO A 149 -23.35 2.30 29.58
C PRO A 149 -21.99 2.97 29.82
N PRO A 150 -20.88 2.22 29.80
CA PRO A 150 -19.53 2.78 29.93
C PRO A 150 -19.21 3.84 28.86
N PRO A 151 -18.31 4.80 29.13
CA PRO A 151 -17.95 5.84 28.17
C PRO A 151 -17.44 5.25 26.85
N ALA A 152 -18.05 5.66 25.73
CA ALA A 152 -17.77 5.09 24.42
C ALA A 152 -16.31 5.36 23.99
N GLY A 153 -15.51 4.29 23.93
CA GLY A 153 -14.08 4.36 23.62
C GLY A 153 -13.16 4.31 24.85
N LEU A 154 -13.66 4.18 26.07
CA LEU A 154 -12.86 4.18 27.31
C LEU A 154 -11.69 3.19 27.26
N ASP A 155 -11.93 1.92 26.94
CA ASP A 155 -10.87 0.91 26.88
C ASP A 155 -9.81 1.23 25.82
N SER A 156 -10.20 1.87 24.72
CA SER A 156 -9.25 2.32 23.70
C SER A 156 -8.38 3.50 24.16
N MET A 157 -8.65 4.15 25.31
CA MET A 157 -7.75 5.14 25.90
C MET A 157 -6.57 4.51 26.65
N PHE A 158 -6.69 3.23 27.03
CA PHE A 158 -5.68 2.48 27.81
C PHE A 158 -4.92 1.45 26.97
N LEU A 159 -5.04 1.48 25.63
CA LEU A 159 -4.25 0.62 24.76
C LEU A 159 -2.75 0.96 24.88
N HIS A 160 -1.90 -0.07 24.91
CA HIS A 160 -0.44 0.01 25.02
C HIS A 160 0.13 0.59 26.33
N ILE A 161 -0.70 0.83 27.37
CA ILE A 161 -0.20 1.33 28.67
C ILE A 161 0.37 0.22 29.55
N GLU A 162 -0.11 -1.02 29.38
CA GLU A 162 0.23 -2.15 30.25
C GLU A 162 1.69 -2.59 29.99
N GLU A 163 2.11 -2.58 28.73
CA GLU A 163 3.50 -2.79 28.28
C GLU A 163 4.46 -1.70 28.79
N VAL A 164 3.99 -0.44 28.84
CA VAL A 164 4.74 0.70 29.41
C VAL A 164 4.88 0.57 30.93
N ILE A 165 3.84 0.09 31.62
CA ILE A 165 3.87 -0.19 33.06
C ILE A 165 4.81 -1.36 33.37
N ASP A 166 4.81 -2.45 32.58
CA ASP A 166 5.71 -3.60 32.79
C ASP A 166 7.20 -3.19 32.74
N VAL A 167 7.65 -2.60 31.63
CA VAL A 167 9.07 -2.27 31.45
C VAL A 167 9.57 -1.26 32.49
N SER A 168 8.71 -0.31 32.87
CA SER A 168 9.00 0.67 33.91
C SER A 168 9.04 0.03 35.31
N SER A 169 8.13 -0.92 35.60
CA SER A 169 8.12 -1.69 36.86
C SER A 169 9.34 -2.61 36.97
N ARG A 170 9.80 -3.18 35.85
CA ARG A 170 11.01 -3.99 35.77
C ARG A 170 12.27 -3.15 35.95
N LEU A 171 12.30 -1.92 35.44
CA LEU A 171 13.41 -0.99 35.71
C LEU A 171 13.56 -0.75 37.21
N LEU A 172 12.49 -0.40 37.93
CA LEU A 172 12.54 -0.29 39.40
C LEU A 172 12.95 -1.60 40.07
N SER A 173 12.37 -2.73 39.63
CA SER A 173 12.67 -4.03 40.22
C SER A 173 14.16 -4.39 40.16
N LEU A 174 14.86 -4.04 39.09
CA LEU A 174 16.31 -4.26 38.95
C LEU A 174 17.15 -3.35 39.85
N LEU A 175 16.66 -2.15 40.19
CA LEU A 175 17.31 -1.24 41.14
C LEU A 175 17.09 -1.70 42.59
N ASP A 176 15.84 -2.00 42.94
CA ASP A 176 15.45 -2.42 44.30
C ASP A 176 16.05 -3.81 44.66
N GLN A 177 16.18 -4.73 43.69
CA GLN A 177 16.72 -6.09 43.91
C GLN A 177 18.15 -6.12 44.46
N LYS A 178 19.01 -5.13 44.16
CA LYS A 178 20.41 -5.13 44.60
C LYS A 178 20.61 -4.55 45.99
N GLN A 179 19.58 -3.94 46.60
CA GLN A 179 19.60 -3.30 47.93
C GLN A 179 20.62 -2.16 48.15
N LEU A 180 21.41 -1.82 47.12
CA LEU A 180 22.37 -0.71 47.10
C LEU A 180 21.68 0.62 47.40
N GLN A 181 22.25 1.42 48.30
CA GLN A 181 21.79 2.78 48.56
C GLN A 181 22.25 3.74 47.46
N SER A 182 21.50 4.83 47.24
CA SER A 182 21.80 5.83 46.20
C SER A 182 23.12 6.61 46.37
N GLY A 183 23.87 6.34 47.45
CA GLY A 183 25.21 6.88 47.70
C GLY A 183 26.34 5.84 47.62
N GLU A 184 26.05 4.58 47.25
CA GLU A 184 27.08 3.56 47.01
C GLU A 184 27.59 3.65 45.55
N PRO A 185 28.91 3.52 45.30
CA PRO A 185 29.49 3.71 43.96
C PRO A 185 28.93 2.72 42.93
N ASP A 186 28.65 1.49 43.36
CA ASP A 186 28.10 0.42 42.53
C ASP A 186 26.63 0.68 42.14
N PHE A 187 25.91 1.54 42.86
CA PHE A 187 24.53 1.91 42.50
C PHE A 187 24.48 2.59 41.13
N LEU A 188 25.42 3.49 40.85
CA LEU A 188 25.44 4.23 39.58
C LEU A 188 25.73 3.31 38.40
N GLN A 189 26.63 2.34 38.56
CA GLN A 189 26.85 1.30 37.56
C GLN A 189 25.58 0.46 37.37
N SER A 190 24.96 0.01 38.46
CA SER A 190 23.72 -0.77 38.43
C SER A 190 22.57 -0.05 37.71
N LEU A 191 22.41 1.25 37.94
CA LEU A 191 21.41 2.08 37.28
C LEU A 191 21.60 2.09 35.75
N CYS A 192 22.85 2.24 35.32
CA CYS A 192 23.21 2.26 33.91
C CYS A 192 23.01 0.89 33.25
N ASP A 193 23.49 -0.19 33.87
CA ASP A 193 23.29 -1.57 33.39
C ASP A 193 21.78 -1.91 33.25
N SER A 194 20.97 -1.51 34.23
CA SER A 194 19.52 -1.76 34.24
C SER A 194 18.79 -0.98 33.15
N PHE A 195 19.15 0.29 32.93
CA PHE A 195 18.56 1.11 31.86
C PHE A 195 19.00 0.64 30.47
N LEU A 196 20.29 0.34 30.28
CA LEU A 196 20.83 -0.12 29.00
C LEU A 196 20.23 -1.49 28.59
N SER A 197 20.11 -2.44 29.52
CA SER A 197 19.51 -3.75 29.24
C SER A 197 18.03 -3.68 28.86
N LEU A 198 17.24 -2.81 29.49
CA LEU A 198 15.83 -2.61 29.16
C LEU A 198 15.58 -1.67 27.98
N SER A 199 16.58 -0.95 27.48
CA SER A 199 16.42 0.15 26.50
C SER A 199 15.65 -0.24 25.22
N SER A 200 15.84 -1.45 24.70
CA SER A 200 15.12 -1.97 23.51
C SER A 200 13.65 -2.31 23.82
N GLU A 201 13.35 -2.74 25.04
CA GLU A 201 11.98 -3.04 25.49
C GLU A 201 11.23 -1.73 25.79
N MET A 202 11.91 -0.73 26.35
CA MET A 202 11.38 0.63 26.51
C MET A 202 11.05 1.23 25.14
N GLU A 203 11.91 1.04 24.14
CA GLU A 203 11.63 1.46 22.76
C GLU A 203 10.40 0.78 22.17
N ALA A 204 10.25 -0.53 22.38
CA ALA A 204 9.11 -1.29 21.89
C ALA A 204 7.78 -0.85 22.52
N ALA A 205 7.72 -0.66 23.84
CA ALA A 205 6.51 -0.26 24.56
C ALA A 205 6.13 1.21 24.31
N TYR A 206 7.07 2.15 24.53
CA TYR A 206 6.76 3.58 24.45
C TYR A 206 6.44 4.04 23.01
N LYS A 207 6.99 3.41 21.96
CA LYS A 207 6.72 3.84 20.57
C LYS A 207 5.27 3.59 20.14
N GLU A 208 4.67 2.47 20.54
CA GLU A 208 3.26 2.19 20.27
C GLU A 208 2.35 3.10 21.09
N TYR A 209 2.69 3.32 22.37
CA TYR A 209 1.91 4.21 23.22
C TYR A 209 1.94 5.67 22.75
N LEU A 210 3.11 6.24 22.45
CA LEU A 210 3.23 7.65 22.01
C LEU A 210 2.58 7.89 20.65
N ALA A 211 2.60 6.89 19.76
CA ALA A 211 1.83 6.88 18.53
C ALA A 211 0.32 6.90 18.79
N HIS A 212 -0.15 6.01 19.68
CA HIS A 212 -1.58 5.88 20.01
C HIS A 212 -2.14 7.07 20.81
N TYR A 213 -1.31 7.78 21.57
CA TYR A 213 -1.72 8.89 22.45
C TYR A 213 -2.59 9.97 21.75
N ASN A 214 -2.43 10.19 20.44
CA ASN A 214 -3.29 11.13 19.70
C ASN A 214 -4.79 10.73 19.79
N HIS A 215 -5.10 9.44 19.66
CA HIS A 215 -6.46 8.89 19.82
C HIS A 215 -7.03 9.13 21.23
N VAL A 216 -6.20 9.04 22.27
CA VAL A 216 -6.59 9.36 23.65
C VAL A 216 -7.13 10.80 23.75
N THR A 217 -6.47 11.75 23.08
CA THR A 217 -6.91 13.16 23.07
C THR A 217 -8.19 13.38 22.26
N GLU A 218 -8.41 12.60 21.19
CA GLU A 218 -9.65 12.65 20.39
C GLU A 218 -10.85 12.10 21.16
N VAL A 219 -10.67 10.95 21.85
CA VAL A 219 -11.72 10.37 22.71
C VAL A 219 -12.09 11.31 23.86
N GLU A 220 -11.11 11.87 24.58
CA GLU A 220 -11.40 12.82 25.67
C GLU A 220 -12.08 14.11 25.15
N LYS A 221 -11.70 14.60 23.95
CA LYS A 221 -12.40 15.72 23.30
C LYS A 221 -13.87 15.40 23.01
N SER A 222 -14.20 14.14 22.67
CA SER A 222 -15.58 13.69 22.49
C SER A 222 -16.38 13.63 23.81
N TYR A 223 -15.71 13.41 24.94
CA TYR A 223 -16.33 13.48 26.27
C TYR A 223 -16.57 14.94 26.68
N LYS A 224 -15.59 15.83 26.45
CA LYS A 224 -15.70 17.28 26.71
C LYS A 224 -16.81 17.98 25.92
N GLN A 225 -17.22 17.42 24.78
CA GLN A 225 -18.40 17.86 24.02
C GLN A 225 -19.75 17.48 24.66
N LYS A 226 -19.74 16.62 25.68
CA LYS A 226 -20.93 16.09 26.37
C LYS A 226 -20.86 16.45 27.85
N GLU A 227 -21.21 17.69 28.18
CA GLU A 227 -21.00 18.29 29.51
C GLU A 227 -21.41 17.39 30.70
N ALA A 228 -22.58 16.75 30.63
CA ALA A 228 -23.04 15.82 31.68
C ALA A 228 -22.12 14.59 31.86
N LEU A 229 -21.62 14.01 30.76
CA LEU A 229 -20.65 12.91 30.78
C LEU A 229 -19.28 13.41 31.28
N TRP A 230 -18.86 14.59 30.86
CA TRP A 230 -17.60 15.20 31.30
C TRP A 230 -17.59 15.45 32.81
N ASN A 231 -18.64 16.05 33.35
CA ASN A 231 -18.77 16.34 34.78
C ASN A 231 -18.76 15.04 35.62
N GLU A 232 -19.39 13.97 35.13
CA GLU A 232 -19.38 12.66 35.79
C GLU A 232 -18.00 11.98 35.73
N VAL A 233 -17.30 12.06 34.60
CA VAL A 233 -15.90 11.59 34.48
C VAL A 233 -14.99 12.37 35.45
N VAL A 234 -15.12 13.69 35.54
CA VAL A 234 -14.40 14.53 36.51
C VAL A 234 -14.71 14.12 37.95
N ARG A 235 -15.98 13.84 38.28
CA ARG A 235 -16.40 13.38 39.61
C ARG A 235 -15.70 12.07 40.00
N VAL A 236 -15.69 11.09 39.10
CA VAL A 236 -15.05 9.79 39.33
C VAL A 236 -13.53 9.91 39.48
N ILE A 237 -12.87 10.73 38.65
CA ILE A 237 -11.42 10.99 38.76
C ILE A 237 -11.08 11.61 40.12
N LYS A 238 -11.80 12.66 40.53
CA LYS A 238 -11.55 13.33 41.82
C LYS A 238 -11.83 12.44 43.03
N ALA A 239 -12.83 11.57 42.96
CA ALA A 239 -13.12 10.61 44.03
C ALA A 239 -12.05 9.51 44.15
N ALA A 240 -11.43 9.11 43.04
CA ALA A 240 -10.38 8.08 43.02
C ALA A 240 -8.96 8.63 43.29
N ALA A 241 -8.71 9.91 43.03
CA ALA A 241 -7.41 10.54 43.16
C ALA A 241 -7.49 11.93 43.86
N PRO A 242 -8.00 12.00 45.11
CA PRO A 242 -8.26 13.28 45.79
C PRO A 242 -7.00 14.13 45.96
N ASP A 243 -5.87 13.52 46.34
CA ASP A 243 -4.59 14.18 46.57
C ASP A 243 -3.96 14.79 45.31
N VAL A 244 -4.41 14.35 44.11
CA VAL A 244 -3.79 14.67 42.82
C VAL A 244 -4.48 15.87 42.14
N ASN A 245 -5.67 16.27 42.61
CA ASN A 245 -6.52 17.34 42.03
C ASN A 245 -6.74 17.21 40.50
N ALA A 246 -6.65 16.00 39.95
CA ALA A 246 -6.80 15.74 38.53
C ALA A 246 -8.26 15.96 38.08
N THR A 247 -8.42 16.47 36.85
CA THR A 247 -9.73 16.76 36.23
C THR A 247 -9.91 16.06 34.88
N SER A 248 -9.00 15.17 34.51
CA SER A 248 -8.83 14.68 33.15
C SER A 248 -8.11 13.34 33.14
N LEU A 249 -8.47 12.42 32.24
CA LEU A 249 -7.70 11.19 32.04
C LEU A 249 -6.38 11.49 31.34
N SER A 250 -6.37 12.48 30.43
CA SER A 250 -5.15 12.95 29.78
C SER A 250 -4.09 13.48 30.76
N PHE A 251 -4.44 13.87 31.99
CA PHE A 251 -3.45 14.20 33.03
C PHE A 251 -2.52 13.01 33.35
N PHE A 252 -3.09 11.81 33.48
CA PHE A 252 -2.32 10.58 33.74
C PHE A 252 -1.74 10.01 32.44
N LEU A 253 -2.54 9.99 31.37
CA LEU A 253 -2.18 9.36 30.10
C LEU A 253 -1.15 10.17 29.29
N VAL A 254 -0.90 11.45 29.60
CA VAL A 254 0.24 12.20 29.04
C VAL A 254 1.57 11.85 29.73
N MET A 255 1.56 11.24 30.93
CA MET A 255 2.77 11.01 31.70
C MET A 255 3.84 10.16 30.98
N PRO A 256 3.52 9.09 30.21
CA PRO A 256 4.53 8.37 29.44
C PRO A 256 5.20 9.23 28.36
N VAL A 257 4.43 10.11 27.71
CA VAL A 257 4.92 11.07 26.71
C VAL A 257 5.91 12.05 27.35
N GLN A 258 5.69 12.41 28.61
CA GLN A 258 6.60 13.25 29.39
C GLN A 258 7.80 12.47 29.93
N ARG A 259 7.61 11.24 30.43
CA ARG A 259 8.64 10.44 31.10
C ARG A 259 9.78 10.07 30.15
N ILE A 260 9.47 9.66 28.92
CA ILE A 260 10.49 9.33 27.92
C ILE A 260 11.40 10.52 27.58
N ALA A 261 10.88 11.75 27.66
CA ALA A 261 11.63 12.98 27.48
C ALA A 261 12.36 13.46 28.75
N ARG A 262 12.11 12.86 29.92
CA ARG A 262 12.77 13.19 31.20
C ARG A 262 14.01 12.36 31.47
N TYR A 263 14.07 11.09 31.05
CA TYR A 263 15.26 10.24 31.22
C TYR A 263 16.56 10.91 30.74
N PRO A 264 16.63 11.56 29.54
CA PRO A 264 17.86 12.22 29.09
C PRO A 264 18.29 13.36 30.00
N LEU A 265 17.34 14.18 30.46
CA LEU A 265 17.62 15.34 31.32
C LEU A 265 18.13 14.90 32.69
N LEU A 266 17.55 13.84 33.26
CA LEU A 266 17.98 13.27 34.54
C LEU A 266 19.38 12.64 34.41
N LEU A 267 19.59 11.77 33.43
CA LEU A 267 20.88 11.10 33.21
C LEU A 267 22.01 12.09 32.90
N GLN A 268 21.76 13.12 32.08
CA GLN A 268 22.72 14.21 31.83
C GLN A 268 22.99 15.06 33.09
N THR A 269 22.00 15.24 33.96
CA THR A 269 22.18 15.96 35.24
C THR A 269 23.02 15.14 36.23
N ILE A 270 22.87 13.82 36.26
CA ILE A 270 23.76 12.92 37.03
C ILE A 270 25.18 12.96 36.41
N GLN A 271 25.32 12.86 35.09
CA GLN A 271 26.62 12.91 34.38
C GLN A 271 27.37 14.22 34.66
N LYS A 272 26.67 15.37 34.63
CA LYS A 272 27.24 16.70 34.89
C LYS A 272 27.83 16.86 36.30
N HIS A 273 27.36 16.08 37.28
CA HIS A 273 27.84 16.14 38.67
C HIS A 273 28.61 14.87 39.10
N THR A 274 28.92 13.96 38.16
CA THR A 274 29.81 12.81 38.40
C THR A 274 31.23 13.18 38.00
N ASP A 275 32.22 12.83 38.83
CA ASP A 275 33.63 13.04 38.50
C ASP A 275 34.05 12.15 37.31
N ALA A 276 34.84 12.69 36.36
CA ALA A 276 35.28 11.97 35.17
C ALA A 276 36.21 10.78 35.47
N SER A 277 36.80 10.74 36.67
CA SER A 277 37.58 9.59 37.17
C SER A 277 36.72 8.48 37.79
N HIS A 278 35.41 8.67 37.94
CA HIS A 278 34.51 7.67 38.52
C HIS A 278 34.40 6.43 37.63
N PRO A 279 34.51 5.19 38.15
CA PRO A 279 34.52 3.96 37.32
C PRO A 279 33.30 3.83 36.39
N ALA A 280 32.12 4.25 36.85
CA ALA A 280 30.88 4.21 36.06
C ALA A 280 30.71 5.38 35.07
N TYR A 281 31.62 6.36 34.98
CA TYR A 281 31.40 7.58 34.18
C TYR A 281 31.17 7.29 32.70
N ALA A 282 32.00 6.45 32.08
CA ALA A 282 31.86 6.07 30.67
C ALA A 282 30.55 5.31 30.39
N LEU A 283 30.11 4.47 31.34
CA LEU A 283 28.85 3.74 31.24
C LEU A 283 27.64 4.68 31.41
N LEU A 284 27.74 5.70 32.27
CA LEU A 284 26.75 6.75 32.43
C LEU A 284 26.66 7.65 31.18
N GLU A 285 27.80 8.02 30.58
CA GLU A 285 27.84 8.74 29.31
C GLU A 285 27.18 7.92 28.19
N GLN A 286 27.47 6.62 28.09
CA GLN A 286 26.78 5.73 27.16
C GLN A 286 25.27 5.71 27.43
N THR A 287 24.86 5.60 28.69
CA THR A 287 23.44 5.55 29.09
C THR A 287 22.70 6.86 28.77
N ALA A 288 23.33 8.01 29.02
CA ALA A 288 22.82 9.32 28.66
C ALA A 288 22.63 9.44 27.13
N HIS A 289 23.66 9.10 26.33
CA HIS A 289 23.57 9.08 24.87
C HIS A 289 22.50 8.10 24.35
N THR A 290 22.41 6.89 24.91
CA THR A 290 21.38 5.91 24.57
C THR A 290 19.97 6.43 24.88
N SER A 291 19.77 7.13 26.00
CA SER A 291 18.46 7.71 26.34
C SER A 291 18.04 8.85 25.39
N VAL A 292 18.98 9.67 24.91
CA VAL A 292 18.72 10.67 23.86
C VAL A 292 18.33 9.97 22.55
N ALA A 293 19.13 8.99 22.11
CA ALA A 293 18.87 8.24 20.88
C ALA A 293 17.56 7.43 20.94
N LEU A 294 17.18 6.93 22.11
CA LEU A 294 15.89 6.28 22.39
C LEU A 294 14.72 7.25 22.17
N ASN A 295 14.74 8.41 22.84
CA ASN A 295 13.72 9.45 22.70
C ASN A 295 13.60 9.95 21.24
N CYS A 296 14.72 10.21 20.57
CA CYS A 296 14.75 10.61 19.16
C CYS A 296 14.11 9.55 18.23
N ARG A 297 14.42 8.26 18.41
CA ARG A 297 13.85 7.18 17.60
C ARG A 297 12.34 7.00 17.84
N ILE A 298 11.89 7.07 19.09
CA ILE A 298 10.47 7.02 19.45
C ILE A 298 9.69 8.21 18.83
N ASN A 299 10.25 9.42 18.89
CA ASN A 299 9.63 10.61 18.31
C ASN A 299 9.58 10.55 16.77
N GLU A 300 10.65 10.12 16.11
CA GLU A 300 10.65 9.96 14.65
C GLU A 300 9.73 8.82 14.21
N TYR A 301 9.62 7.73 14.98
CA TYR A 301 8.62 6.67 14.75
C TYR A 301 7.17 7.21 14.82
N LYS A 302 6.85 8.02 15.84
CA LYS A 302 5.53 8.68 15.93
C LYS A 302 5.25 9.54 14.69
N ARG A 303 6.20 10.40 14.32
CA ARG A 303 6.14 11.29 13.15
C ARG A 303 5.98 10.50 11.84
N PHE A 304 6.70 9.39 11.70
CA PHE A 304 6.59 8.45 10.58
C PHE A 304 5.19 7.83 10.50
N ARG A 305 4.63 7.36 11.63
CA ARG A 305 3.28 6.77 11.69
C ARG A 305 2.20 7.80 11.36
N GLU A 306 2.31 9.04 11.88
CA GLU A 306 1.39 10.14 11.55
C GLU A 306 1.41 10.48 10.04
N VAL A 307 2.59 10.53 9.42
CA VAL A 307 2.72 10.73 7.96
C VAL A 307 2.22 9.51 7.17
N ALA A 308 2.47 8.30 7.66
CA ALA A 308 2.00 7.07 7.05
C ALA A 308 0.46 7.00 7.05
N ASP A 309 -0.20 7.13 8.20
CA ASP A 309 -1.67 7.05 8.29
C ASP A 309 -2.39 8.14 7.50
N LYS A 310 -1.78 9.34 7.41
CA LYS A 310 -2.27 10.48 6.62
C LYS A 310 -2.24 10.26 5.10
N TYR A 311 -1.36 9.38 4.59
CA TYR A 311 -1.17 9.18 3.14
C TYR A 311 -1.38 7.74 2.65
N ARG A 312 -1.35 6.74 3.54
CA ARG A 312 -1.63 5.32 3.26
C ARG A 312 -3.08 5.13 2.79
N LYS A 313 -4.03 5.74 3.49
CA LYS A 313 -5.47 5.58 3.25
C LYS A 313 -5.88 6.33 1.99
N THR A 314 -6.10 5.60 0.89
CA THR A 314 -6.99 6.09 -0.16
C THR A 314 -8.39 6.17 0.43
N GLU A 315 -8.87 7.37 0.78
CA GLU A 315 -10.28 7.55 1.09
C GLU A 315 -11.11 7.10 -0.13
N MET A 316 -12.05 6.16 0.08
CA MET A 316 -12.97 5.66 -0.95
C MET A 316 -14.09 6.67 -1.24
N LEU A 317 -13.69 7.93 -1.48
CA LEU A 317 -14.56 9.04 -1.81
C LEU A 317 -15.30 8.75 -3.12
N THR A 318 -16.62 8.96 -3.13
CA THR A 318 -17.38 8.94 -4.38
C THR A 318 -16.92 10.08 -5.29
N ILE A 319 -17.27 10.02 -6.57
CA ILE A 319 -16.96 11.11 -7.51
C ILE A 319 -17.54 12.44 -6.99
N LYS A 320 -18.70 12.42 -6.34
CA LYS A 320 -19.31 13.59 -5.69
C LYS A 320 -18.47 14.13 -4.54
N ASP A 321 -18.00 13.28 -3.63
CA ASP A 321 -17.19 13.72 -2.48
C ASP A 321 -15.82 14.25 -2.92
N LYS A 322 -15.23 13.67 -3.98
CA LYS A 322 -14.01 14.18 -4.63
C LYS A 322 -14.24 15.59 -5.19
N ILE A 323 -15.35 15.82 -5.90
CA ILE A 323 -15.73 17.14 -6.44
C ILE A 323 -15.97 18.15 -5.30
N VAL A 324 -16.72 17.79 -4.25
CA VAL A 324 -16.99 18.67 -3.09
C VAL A 324 -15.69 19.02 -2.34
N ARG A 325 -14.66 18.17 -2.39
CA ARG A 325 -13.33 18.41 -1.79
C ARG A 325 -12.32 19.08 -2.74
N LEU A 326 -12.71 19.50 -3.95
CA LEU A 326 -11.86 20.27 -4.88
C LEU A 326 -11.65 21.72 -4.40
N ASN A 327 -10.73 21.91 -3.45
CA ASN A 327 -10.24 23.24 -3.09
C ASN A 327 -9.36 23.81 -4.23
N THR A 328 -9.63 25.04 -4.66
CA THR A 328 -8.84 25.83 -5.63
C THR A 328 -7.33 25.82 -5.34
N HIS A 329 -6.93 25.85 -4.06
CA HIS A 329 -5.54 25.78 -3.61
C HIS A 329 -4.90 24.40 -3.89
N SER A 330 -5.68 23.33 -3.87
CA SER A 330 -5.23 21.97 -4.22
C SER A 330 -4.99 21.84 -5.73
N ILE A 331 -5.93 22.36 -6.55
CA ILE A 331 -5.80 22.42 -8.01
C ILE A 331 -4.57 23.24 -8.39
N ALA A 332 -4.40 24.44 -7.82
CA ALA A 332 -3.24 25.29 -8.09
C ALA A 332 -1.90 24.61 -7.78
N LYS A 333 -1.82 23.80 -6.72
CA LYS A 333 -0.62 23.02 -6.39
C LYS A 333 -0.38 21.87 -7.38
N LYS A 334 -1.41 21.19 -7.87
CA LYS A 334 -1.27 20.20 -8.97
C LYS A 334 -0.77 20.85 -10.26
N THR A 335 -1.31 22.01 -10.66
CA THR A 335 -0.86 22.76 -11.84
C THR A 335 0.60 23.19 -11.71
N ALA A 336 1.01 23.70 -10.52
CA ALA A 336 2.38 24.11 -10.27
C ALA A 336 3.39 22.95 -10.41
N ARG A 337 3.04 21.76 -9.88
CA ARG A 337 3.85 20.54 -10.01
C ARG A 337 3.99 20.08 -11.45
N LEU A 338 2.90 20.06 -12.23
CA LEU A 338 2.96 19.76 -13.66
C LEU A 338 3.90 20.75 -14.38
N GLY A 339 3.81 22.04 -14.04
CA GLY A 339 4.70 23.09 -14.53
C GLY A 339 6.17 22.94 -14.12
N GLN A 340 6.50 22.15 -13.09
CA GLN A 340 7.88 21.71 -12.80
C GLN A 340 8.25 20.43 -13.54
N GLN A 341 7.39 19.41 -13.54
CA GLN A 341 7.64 18.16 -14.23
C GLN A 341 8.04 18.40 -15.70
N ILE A 342 7.33 19.31 -16.38
CA ILE A 342 7.64 19.67 -17.76
C ILE A 342 8.95 20.48 -17.89
N LYS A 343 9.39 21.23 -16.86
CA LYS A 343 10.73 21.86 -16.85
C LYS A 343 11.85 20.82 -16.80
N HIS A 344 11.68 19.71 -16.08
CA HIS A 344 12.66 18.62 -16.09
C HIS A 344 12.63 17.86 -17.42
N GLU A 345 11.45 17.50 -17.93
CA GLU A 345 11.29 16.82 -19.22
C GLU A 345 11.80 17.66 -20.41
N ALA A 346 11.77 19.00 -20.29
CA ALA A 346 12.32 19.92 -21.28
C ALA A 346 13.77 20.36 -21.01
N GLY A 347 14.45 19.79 -20.02
CA GLY A 347 15.85 20.12 -19.67
C GLY A 347 16.09 21.53 -19.12
N LEU A 348 15.03 22.24 -18.71
CA LEU A 348 15.07 23.64 -18.26
C LEU A 348 15.50 23.81 -16.79
N LYS A 349 15.38 22.76 -15.98
CA LYS A 349 15.98 22.64 -14.64
C LYS A 349 16.39 21.17 -14.42
N PRO A 350 17.60 20.86 -13.93
CA PRO A 350 17.93 19.49 -13.54
C PRO A 350 16.92 18.95 -12.51
N LYS A 351 16.54 17.67 -12.64
CA LYS A 351 15.79 16.94 -11.60
C LYS A 351 16.74 16.75 -10.41
N LEU A 352 16.27 16.93 -9.18
CA LEU A 352 16.99 16.36 -8.04
C LEU A 352 16.91 14.82 -8.14
N VAL A 353 18.06 14.19 -8.39
CA VAL A 353 18.21 12.73 -8.44
C VAL A 353 18.54 12.23 -7.04
N ASP A 354 17.82 11.20 -6.60
CA ASP A 354 18.04 10.48 -5.35
C ASP A 354 18.22 9.03 -5.79
N GLU A 355 19.45 8.63 -6.07
CA GLU A 355 19.76 7.34 -6.73
C GLU A 355 19.36 6.14 -5.86
N GLU A 356 19.43 6.30 -4.54
CA GLU A 356 18.99 5.30 -3.57
C GLU A 356 17.46 5.14 -3.60
N PHE A 357 16.71 6.26 -3.56
CA PHE A 357 15.26 6.21 -3.69
C PHE A 357 14.79 5.70 -5.05
N ASP A 358 15.34 6.24 -6.15
CA ASP A 358 14.92 5.90 -7.52
C ASP A 358 15.15 4.39 -7.80
N ALA A 359 16.19 3.78 -7.20
CA ALA A 359 16.41 2.32 -7.24
C ALA A 359 15.39 1.53 -6.40
N LEU A 360 15.06 1.98 -5.19
CA LEU A 360 14.05 1.34 -4.32
C LEU A 360 12.63 1.45 -4.88
N GLU A 361 12.30 2.57 -5.52
CA GLU A 361 11.05 2.77 -6.28
C GLU A 361 10.98 1.81 -7.47
N GLY A 362 12.06 1.71 -8.26
CA GLY A 362 12.13 0.76 -9.38
C GLY A 362 11.93 -0.70 -8.94
N PHE A 363 12.58 -1.11 -7.85
CA PHE A 363 12.40 -2.46 -7.31
C PHE A 363 10.99 -2.69 -6.76
N PHE A 364 10.39 -1.70 -6.07
CA PHE A 364 9.00 -1.80 -5.60
C PHE A 364 8.03 -2.05 -6.74
N TYR A 365 8.14 -1.35 -7.88
CA TYR A 365 7.21 -1.56 -9.00
C TYR A 365 7.43 -2.88 -9.75
N VAL A 366 8.67 -3.36 -9.87
CA VAL A 366 8.93 -4.73 -10.39
C VAL A 366 8.28 -5.78 -9.47
N LEU A 367 8.36 -5.57 -8.15
CA LEU A 367 7.77 -6.47 -7.15
C LEU A 367 6.23 -6.40 -7.13
N GLU A 368 5.63 -5.21 -7.21
CA GLU A 368 4.17 -5.03 -7.33
C GLU A 368 3.62 -5.75 -8.57
N ASN A 369 4.27 -5.57 -9.73
CA ASN A 369 3.87 -6.25 -10.96
C ASN A 369 3.99 -7.79 -10.84
N GLY A 370 5.10 -8.30 -10.29
CA GLY A 370 5.29 -9.74 -10.09
C GLY A 370 4.30 -10.38 -9.12
N ILE A 371 3.86 -9.65 -8.09
CA ILE A 371 2.80 -10.10 -7.15
C ILE A 371 1.44 -10.16 -7.85
N LEU A 372 1.12 -9.14 -8.66
CA LEU A 372 -0.12 -9.07 -9.42
C LEU A 372 -0.21 -10.17 -10.49
N GLU A 373 0.86 -10.36 -11.28
CA GLU A 373 0.96 -11.41 -12.30
C GLU A 373 0.87 -12.81 -11.67
N LEU A 374 1.53 -13.05 -10.52
CA LEU A 374 1.42 -14.32 -9.80
C LEU A 374 0.00 -14.57 -9.28
N LEU A 375 -0.69 -13.52 -8.79
CA LEU A 375 -2.08 -13.63 -8.36
C LEU A 375 -3.02 -13.95 -9.53
N GLU A 376 -2.89 -13.26 -10.66
CA GLU A 376 -3.69 -13.52 -11.88
C GLU A 376 -3.47 -14.95 -12.40
N ASN A 377 -2.22 -15.42 -12.45
CA ASN A 377 -1.90 -16.80 -12.83
C ASN A 377 -2.53 -17.83 -11.86
N VAL A 378 -2.53 -17.57 -10.56
CA VAL A 378 -3.20 -18.43 -9.55
C VAL A 378 -4.73 -18.41 -9.72
N GLU A 379 -5.32 -17.25 -10.02
CA GLU A 379 -6.75 -17.12 -10.26
C GLU A 379 -7.18 -17.86 -11.54
N MET A 380 -6.43 -17.71 -12.65
CA MET A 380 -6.65 -18.48 -13.88
C MET A 380 -6.49 -20.00 -13.64
N TYR A 381 -5.46 -20.43 -12.91
CA TYR A 381 -5.26 -21.84 -12.57
C TYR A 381 -6.45 -22.41 -11.78
N LEU A 382 -6.95 -21.68 -10.79
CA LEU A 382 -8.13 -22.07 -10.00
C LEU A 382 -9.42 -22.08 -10.83
N GLN A 383 -9.58 -21.16 -11.78
CA GLN A 383 -10.71 -21.17 -12.72
C GLN A 383 -10.66 -22.38 -13.65
N HIS A 384 -9.48 -22.73 -14.19
CA HIS A 384 -9.32 -23.93 -15.02
C HIS A 384 -9.57 -25.22 -14.24
N LEU A 385 -9.09 -25.32 -12.99
CA LEU A 385 -9.36 -26.46 -12.11
C LEU A 385 -10.86 -26.58 -11.77
N GLN A 386 -11.52 -25.47 -11.47
CA GLN A 386 -12.97 -25.46 -11.23
C GLN A 386 -13.77 -25.80 -12.51
N GLY A 387 -13.28 -25.40 -13.69
CA GLY A 387 -13.83 -25.80 -14.99
C GLY A 387 -13.71 -27.31 -15.22
N PHE A 388 -12.54 -27.90 -14.94
CA PHE A 388 -12.33 -29.35 -14.99
C PHE A 388 -13.27 -30.11 -14.03
N LEU A 389 -13.37 -29.66 -12.77
CA LEU A 389 -14.27 -30.23 -11.76
C LEU A 389 -15.77 -29.99 -11.99
N SER A 390 -16.14 -29.27 -13.05
CA SER A 390 -17.54 -29.21 -13.50
C SER A 390 -17.93 -30.42 -14.37
N CYS A 391 -16.95 -31.15 -14.90
CA CYS A 391 -17.16 -32.28 -15.81
C CYS A 391 -17.30 -33.61 -15.06
N ARG A 392 -18.43 -33.80 -14.38
CA ARG A 392 -18.73 -35.00 -13.58
C ARG A 392 -19.09 -36.20 -14.44
N THR A 393 -18.08 -36.87 -14.96
CA THR A 393 -18.24 -38.10 -15.75
C THR A 393 -18.80 -39.26 -14.94
N GLU A 394 -18.60 -39.25 -13.62
CA GLU A 394 -19.04 -40.29 -12.67
C GLU A 394 -20.54 -40.22 -12.29
N ASP A 395 -21.17 -39.04 -12.46
CA ASP A 395 -22.62 -38.86 -12.25
C ASP A 395 -23.44 -39.50 -13.40
N PHE A 396 -22.80 -39.94 -14.50
CA PHE A 396 -23.43 -40.66 -15.60
C PHE A 396 -23.27 -42.17 -15.44
N ASP A 397 -24.38 -42.91 -15.58
CA ASP A 397 -24.31 -44.35 -15.60
C ASP A 397 -24.06 -44.86 -17.02
N LEU A 398 -22.84 -45.36 -17.25
CA LEU A 398 -22.31 -45.73 -18.56
C LEU A 398 -22.51 -47.22 -18.91
N ASP A 399 -23.34 -47.93 -18.14
CA ASP A 399 -23.71 -49.35 -18.35
C ASP A 399 -22.47 -50.29 -18.47
N MET A 400 -21.51 -50.08 -17.57
CA MET A 400 -20.20 -50.76 -17.56
C MET A 400 -20.19 -52.05 -16.73
N ASP A 401 -21.36 -52.66 -16.52
CA ASP A 401 -21.54 -53.74 -15.54
C ASP A 401 -20.91 -55.07 -15.98
N GLY A 402 -20.14 -55.68 -15.08
CA GLY A 402 -19.55 -57.01 -15.23
C GLY A 402 -18.03 -57.05 -15.39
N GLU A 403 -17.38 -55.96 -15.81
CA GLU A 403 -15.91 -55.89 -15.94
C GLU A 403 -15.24 -55.16 -14.77
N LYS A 404 -14.16 -55.72 -14.24
CA LYS A 404 -13.43 -55.13 -13.08
C LYS A 404 -12.75 -53.81 -13.41
N ALA A 405 -12.09 -53.69 -14.57
CA ALA A 405 -11.29 -52.50 -14.87
C ALA A 405 -12.14 -51.22 -15.00
N PRO A 406 -13.31 -51.21 -15.69
CA PRO A 406 -14.25 -50.09 -15.65
C PRO A 406 -14.70 -49.68 -14.25
N ILE A 407 -14.97 -50.64 -13.35
CA ILE A 407 -15.35 -50.35 -11.96
C ILE A 407 -14.20 -49.63 -11.24
N CYS A 408 -12.96 -50.12 -11.35
CA CYS A 408 -11.78 -49.44 -10.81
C CYS A 408 -11.62 -48.02 -11.38
N TYR A 409 -11.85 -47.81 -12.68
CA TYR A 409 -11.79 -46.47 -13.28
C TYR A 409 -12.91 -45.55 -12.77
N LYS A 410 -14.14 -46.05 -12.55
CA LYS A 410 -15.25 -45.28 -11.97
C LYS A 410 -14.92 -44.87 -10.54
N GLU A 411 -14.39 -45.79 -9.72
CA GLU A 411 -13.98 -45.53 -8.33
C GLU A 411 -12.80 -44.53 -8.23
N ILE A 412 -11.75 -44.71 -9.04
CA ILE A 412 -10.62 -43.76 -9.10
C ILE A 412 -11.10 -42.36 -9.50
N THR A 413 -11.92 -42.26 -10.55
CA THR A 413 -12.44 -40.96 -11.04
C THR A 413 -13.29 -40.28 -9.97
N THR A 414 -14.17 -41.03 -9.31
CA THR A 414 -15.00 -40.55 -8.19
C THR A 414 -14.13 -40.05 -7.03
N ALA A 415 -13.09 -40.80 -6.64
CA ALA A 415 -12.17 -40.40 -5.57
C ALA A 415 -11.38 -39.11 -5.91
N LEU A 416 -10.95 -38.96 -7.17
CA LEU A 416 -10.26 -37.76 -7.65
C LEU A 416 -11.19 -36.54 -7.68
N GLN A 417 -12.37 -36.65 -8.29
CA GLN A 417 -13.31 -35.55 -8.48
C GLN A 417 -13.96 -35.09 -7.16
N GLN A 418 -14.33 -36.01 -6.27
CA GLN A 418 -15.09 -35.68 -5.06
C GLN A 418 -14.22 -35.35 -3.83
N TRP A 419 -12.99 -35.87 -3.76
CA TRP A 419 -12.16 -35.78 -2.55
C TRP A 419 -10.81 -35.11 -2.78
N ILE A 420 -9.95 -35.70 -3.64
CA ILE A 420 -8.55 -35.28 -3.76
C ILE A 420 -8.44 -33.87 -4.40
N LEU A 421 -9.04 -33.67 -5.57
CA LEU A 421 -8.93 -32.39 -6.29
C LEU A 421 -9.66 -31.22 -5.59
N PRO A 422 -10.87 -31.37 -5.01
CA PRO A 422 -11.49 -30.31 -4.22
C PRO A 422 -10.70 -29.96 -2.95
N MET A 423 -10.05 -30.95 -2.31
CA MET A 423 -9.18 -30.68 -1.15
C MET A 423 -7.91 -29.94 -1.58
N PHE A 424 -7.31 -30.29 -2.70
CA PHE A 424 -6.19 -29.55 -3.30
C PHE A 424 -6.59 -28.12 -3.68
N GLU A 425 -7.74 -27.90 -4.35
CA GLU A 425 -8.27 -26.57 -4.66
C GLU A 425 -8.47 -25.72 -3.38
N LYS A 426 -9.05 -26.32 -2.34
CA LYS A 426 -9.27 -25.67 -1.04
C LYS A 426 -7.95 -25.31 -0.33
N ARG A 427 -6.90 -26.15 -0.46
CA ARG A 427 -5.53 -25.83 0.02
C ARG A 427 -4.91 -24.70 -0.79
N MET A 428 -4.99 -24.74 -2.12
CA MET A 428 -4.54 -23.69 -3.03
C MET A 428 -5.18 -22.33 -2.70
N ARG A 429 -6.51 -22.28 -2.53
CA ARG A 429 -7.21 -21.04 -2.17
C ARG A 429 -6.77 -20.50 -0.81
N LYS A 430 -6.65 -21.35 0.21
CA LYS A 430 -6.30 -20.92 1.58
C LYS A 430 -4.83 -20.55 1.77
N LEU A 431 -3.90 -21.26 1.12
CA LEU A 431 -2.46 -21.16 1.40
C LEU A 431 -1.68 -20.32 0.38
N ILE A 432 -2.29 -19.99 -0.76
CA ILE A 432 -1.65 -19.24 -1.86
C ILE A 432 -2.51 -18.03 -2.24
N HIS A 433 -3.75 -18.24 -2.68
CA HIS A 433 -4.60 -17.15 -3.19
C HIS A 433 -4.96 -16.10 -2.11
N GLN A 434 -5.37 -16.55 -0.91
CA GLN A 434 -5.69 -15.65 0.20
C GLN A 434 -4.47 -14.82 0.67
N PRO A 435 -3.27 -15.40 0.90
CA PRO A 435 -2.06 -14.63 1.16
C PRO A 435 -1.67 -13.64 0.06
N LEU A 436 -1.80 -14.01 -1.22
CA LEU A 436 -1.50 -13.10 -2.34
C LEU A 436 -2.49 -11.93 -2.42
N CYS A 437 -3.79 -12.17 -2.19
CA CYS A 437 -4.78 -11.10 -2.05
C CYS A 437 -4.42 -10.13 -0.90
N ALA A 438 -4.06 -10.65 0.28
CA ALA A 438 -3.67 -9.82 1.41
C ALA A 438 -2.38 -9.02 1.12
N LEU A 439 -1.41 -9.61 0.44
CA LEU A 439 -0.18 -8.93 0.03
C LEU A 439 -0.45 -7.81 -0.99
N ARG A 440 -1.29 -8.06 -2.00
CA ARG A 440 -1.78 -7.05 -2.95
C ARG A 440 -2.38 -5.84 -2.22
N ASP A 441 -3.23 -6.08 -1.22
CA ASP A 441 -3.93 -5.02 -0.51
C ASP A 441 -2.97 -4.20 0.39
N LEU A 442 -1.85 -4.79 0.83
CA LEU A 442 -0.77 -4.09 1.54
C LEU A 442 0.06 -3.17 0.61
N LEU A 443 0.29 -3.54 -0.66
CA LEU A 443 1.06 -2.73 -1.64
C LEU A 443 0.49 -1.32 -1.84
N VAL A 444 -0.82 -1.14 -1.64
CA VAL A 444 -1.52 0.15 -1.82
C VAL A 444 -0.91 1.26 -0.95
N GLY A 445 -0.45 0.93 0.26
CA GLY A 445 0.14 1.89 1.21
C GLY A 445 1.47 2.47 0.72
N PRO A 446 2.52 1.64 0.54
CA PRO A 446 3.80 2.08 -0.01
C PRO A 446 3.67 2.80 -1.35
N ARG A 447 2.86 2.29 -2.29
CA ARG A 447 2.59 2.94 -3.59
C ARG A 447 2.00 4.35 -3.44
N ASN A 448 1.11 4.56 -2.47
CA ASN A 448 0.56 5.88 -2.17
C ASN A 448 1.61 6.82 -1.57
N LEU A 449 2.48 6.31 -0.69
CA LEU A 449 3.57 7.08 -0.08
C LEU A 449 4.65 7.47 -1.11
N ILE A 450 5.08 6.54 -1.98
CA ILE A 450 5.99 6.79 -3.10
C ILE A 450 5.45 7.93 -3.98
N ARG A 451 4.20 7.82 -4.45
CA ARG A 451 3.54 8.88 -5.24
C ARG A 451 3.47 10.21 -4.49
N LYS A 452 3.28 10.19 -3.16
CA LYS A 452 3.24 11.40 -2.32
C LYS A 452 4.62 12.00 -2.05
N ARG A 453 5.69 11.19 -2.03
CA ARG A 453 7.08 11.66 -2.03
C ARG A 453 7.40 12.38 -3.33
N LEU A 454 7.04 11.82 -4.48
CA LEU A 454 7.23 12.48 -5.78
C LEU A 454 6.46 13.80 -5.91
N ASP A 455 5.19 13.82 -5.50
CA ASP A 455 4.39 15.07 -5.37
C ASP A 455 5.11 16.13 -4.53
N LYS A 456 5.80 15.70 -3.46
CA LYS A 456 6.40 16.58 -2.45
C LYS A 456 7.83 17.00 -2.76
N LEU A 457 8.56 16.22 -3.55
CA LEU A 457 9.85 16.64 -4.12
C LEU A 457 9.66 17.89 -4.98
N LEU A 458 8.62 17.90 -5.84
CA LEU A 458 8.29 19.06 -6.66
C LEU A 458 7.94 20.27 -5.78
N ASP A 459 7.04 20.13 -4.78
CA ASP A 459 6.75 21.21 -3.82
C ASP A 459 8.03 21.75 -3.10
N TYR A 460 9.03 20.88 -2.87
CA TYR A 460 10.29 21.20 -2.18
C TYR A 460 11.33 21.91 -3.08
N GLU A 461 11.49 21.48 -4.33
CA GLU A 461 12.42 22.07 -5.32
C GLU A 461 12.12 23.54 -5.69
N VAL A 462 10.96 24.09 -5.29
CA VAL A 462 10.58 25.51 -5.44
C VAL A 462 11.10 26.38 -4.30
N ILE A 463 11.33 25.78 -3.13
CA ILE A 463 11.74 26.46 -1.89
C ILE A 463 13.21 26.16 -1.54
N GLU A 464 13.75 25.06 -2.04
CA GLU A 464 15.18 24.76 -1.99
C GLU A 464 16.00 25.84 -2.72
N GLY A 465 16.92 26.48 -1.99
CA GLY A 465 17.68 27.64 -2.45
C GLY A 465 17.17 29.01 -1.94
N LYS A 466 16.02 29.07 -1.24
CA LYS A 466 15.63 30.29 -0.50
C LYS A 466 16.40 30.40 0.81
N PRO A 467 17.01 31.57 1.14
CA PRO A 467 17.80 31.71 2.37
C PRO A 467 16.94 31.74 3.64
N ASN A 468 15.76 32.37 3.56
CA ASN A 468 14.76 32.39 4.62
C ASN A 468 13.47 31.73 4.10
N LEU A 469 12.90 30.81 4.88
CA LEU A 469 11.65 30.12 4.58
C LEU A 469 10.54 30.62 5.52
N SER A 470 9.34 30.83 4.98
CA SER A 470 8.15 31.06 5.81
C SER A 470 7.72 29.79 6.55
N TYR A 471 6.88 29.93 7.57
CA TYR A 471 6.36 28.80 8.35
C TYR A 471 5.69 27.73 7.48
N GLU A 472 4.90 28.12 6.47
CA GLU A 472 4.27 27.17 5.54
C GLU A 472 5.30 26.44 4.66
N GLU A 473 6.33 27.14 4.18
CA GLU A 473 7.39 26.55 3.36
C GLU A 473 8.27 25.59 4.18
N GLN A 474 8.58 25.94 5.42
CA GLN A 474 9.28 25.04 6.34
C GLN A 474 8.43 23.79 6.66
N ALA A 475 7.11 23.92 6.79
CA ALA A 475 6.20 22.77 6.93
C ALA A 475 6.17 21.90 5.66
N VAL A 476 6.24 22.49 4.45
CA VAL A 476 6.39 21.75 3.18
C VAL A 476 7.72 21.00 3.14
N ALA A 477 8.83 21.66 3.45
CA ALA A 477 10.16 21.04 3.46
C ALA A 477 10.26 19.89 4.48
N ASN A 478 9.74 20.09 5.68
CA ASN A 478 9.68 19.05 6.70
C ASN A 478 8.77 17.88 6.29
N THR A 479 7.65 18.14 5.59
CA THR A 479 6.79 17.08 5.04
C THR A 479 7.54 16.22 4.02
N TYR A 480 8.25 16.86 3.07
CA TYR A 480 9.06 16.13 2.08
C TYR A 480 10.16 15.29 2.74
N ARG A 481 10.97 15.90 3.62
CA ARG A 481 12.06 15.21 4.33
C ARG A 481 11.55 14.00 5.12
N THR A 482 10.41 14.12 5.81
CA THR A 482 9.80 12.99 6.53
C THR A 482 9.42 11.85 5.58
N LEU A 483 8.80 12.16 4.43
CA LEU A 483 8.45 11.15 3.43
C LEU A 483 9.67 10.47 2.81
N ASN A 484 10.77 11.21 2.60
CA ASN A 484 12.01 10.64 2.06
C ASN A 484 12.64 9.67 3.06
N THR A 485 12.90 10.10 4.29
CA THR A 485 13.53 9.24 5.32
C THR A 485 12.64 8.04 5.66
N LEU A 486 11.32 8.22 5.75
CA LEU A 486 10.38 7.11 5.96
C LEU A 486 10.52 6.04 4.87
N LEU A 487 10.54 6.43 3.59
CA LEU A 487 10.62 5.48 2.49
C LEU A 487 12.01 4.85 2.37
N LEU A 488 13.10 5.60 2.55
CA LEU A 488 14.45 5.04 2.58
C LEU A 488 14.63 4.00 3.71
N THR A 489 14.00 4.20 4.87
CA THR A 489 14.07 3.26 6.01
C THR A 489 13.15 2.04 5.84
N GLU A 490 11.87 2.25 5.48
CA GLU A 490 10.84 1.19 5.54
C GLU A 490 10.61 0.46 4.22
N LEU A 491 10.82 1.11 3.06
CA LEU A 491 10.60 0.48 1.75
C LEU A 491 11.54 -0.71 1.48
N PRO A 492 12.84 -0.70 1.86
CA PRO A 492 13.71 -1.88 1.72
C PRO A 492 13.21 -3.07 2.55
N GLN A 493 12.74 -2.81 3.79
CA GLN A 493 12.22 -3.84 4.69
C GLN A 493 10.94 -4.45 4.14
N PHE A 494 9.99 -3.62 3.70
CA PHE A 494 8.76 -4.05 3.06
C PHE A 494 9.04 -4.88 1.79
N ASN A 495 9.92 -4.40 0.91
CA ASN A 495 10.30 -5.07 -0.33
C ASN A 495 10.93 -6.45 -0.06
N GLY A 496 11.81 -6.55 0.93
CA GLY A 496 12.42 -7.83 1.34
C GLY A 496 11.40 -8.84 1.86
N LEU A 497 10.48 -8.41 2.73
CA LEU A 497 9.42 -9.26 3.27
C LEU A 497 8.43 -9.71 2.18
N ALA A 498 8.02 -8.82 1.29
CA ALA A 498 7.12 -9.15 0.17
C ALA A 498 7.76 -10.12 -0.83
N LEU A 499 9.06 -9.98 -1.14
CA LEU A 499 9.81 -10.95 -1.95
C LEU A 499 9.92 -12.31 -1.25
N GLN A 500 10.18 -12.33 0.06
CA GLN A 500 10.21 -13.57 0.85
C GLN A 500 8.83 -14.25 0.86
N MET A 501 7.74 -13.48 0.93
CA MET A 501 6.38 -14.02 0.81
C MET A 501 6.15 -14.66 -0.56
N MET A 502 6.52 -14.02 -1.68
CA MET A 502 6.42 -14.63 -3.02
C MET A 502 7.18 -15.97 -3.10
N TRP A 503 8.41 -16.03 -2.61
CA TRP A 503 9.20 -17.26 -2.58
C TRP A 503 8.56 -18.35 -1.71
N SER A 504 7.99 -17.97 -0.57
CA SER A 504 7.24 -18.88 0.29
C SER A 504 5.97 -19.41 -0.42
N THR A 505 5.25 -18.56 -1.14
CA THR A 505 4.08 -18.92 -1.94
C THR A 505 4.43 -19.89 -3.08
N LEU A 506 5.54 -19.66 -3.81
CA LEU A 506 6.02 -20.58 -4.86
C LEU A 506 6.50 -21.92 -4.28
N GLY A 507 7.19 -21.89 -3.13
CA GLY A 507 7.55 -23.12 -2.40
C GLY A 507 6.32 -23.88 -1.89
N THR A 508 5.27 -23.16 -1.48
CA THR A 508 3.98 -23.74 -1.08
C THR A 508 3.27 -24.37 -2.26
N PHE A 509 3.27 -23.74 -3.44
CA PHE A 509 2.71 -24.29 -4.68
C PHE A 509 3.36 -25.63 -5.04
N SER A 510 4.70 -25.68 -5.08
CA SER A 510 5.45 -26.92 -5.33
C SER A 510 5.18 -28.00 -4.28
N CYS A 511 5.00 -27.64 -3.01
CA CYS A 511 4.59 -28.58 -1.97
C CYS A 511 3.18 -29.13 -2.20
N LEU A 512 2.19 -28.28 -2.51
CA LEU A 512 0.82 -28.72 -2.77
C LEU A 512 0.73 -29.64 -3.99
N HIS A 513 1.51 -29.37 -5.05
CA HIS A 513 1.59 -30.24 -6.22
C HIS A 513 2.26 -31.59 -5.94
N ARG A 514 3.32 -31.63 -5.12
CA ARG A 514 3.93 -32.89 -4.67
C ARG A 514 2.97 -33.69 -3.80
N ASP A 515 2.27 -33.04 -2.87
CA ASP A 515 1.29 -33.70 -2.01
C ASP A 515 0.14 -34.28 -2.85
N LEU A 516 -0.39 -33.52 -3.82
CA LEU A 516 -1.40 -33.98 -4.79
C LEU A 516 -0.91 -35.22 -5.58
N ALA A 517 0.35 -35.20 -6.04
CA ALA A 517 0.93 -36.33 -6.76
C ALA A 517 1.03 -37.60 -5.88
N ALA A 518 1.36 -37.44 -4.59
CA ALA A 518 1.42 -38.54 -3.63
C ALA A 518 0.01 -39.08 -3.28
N ASP A 519 -0.98 -38.19 -3.09
CA ASP A 519 -2.38 -38.57 -2.87
C ASP A 519 -2.92 -39.38 -4.08
N MET A 520 -2.60 -38.93 -5.30
CA MET A 520 -2.91 -39.65 -6.55
C MET A 520 -2.17 -41.00 -6.64
N GLU A 521 -0.86 -41.03 -6.40
CA GLU A 521 -0.06 -42.25 -6.47
C GLU A 521 -0.55 -43.31 -5.47
N GLN A 522 -0.92 -42.91 -4.25
CA GLN A 522 -1.48 -43.80 -3.23
C GLN A 522 -2.84 -44.37 -3.68
N LEU A 523 -3.72 -43.54 -4.27
CA LEU A 523 -5.00 -43.98 -4.83
C LEU A 523 -4.80 -44.99 -5.98
N PHE A 524 -3.91 -44.72 -6.93
CA PHE A 524 -3.64 -45.66 -8.02
C PHE A 524 -3.03 -46.98 -7.50
N HIS A 525 -2.18 -46.95 -6.48
CA HIS A 525 -1.61 -48.16 -5.87
C HIS A 525 -2.66 -49.09 -5.25
N SER A 526 -3.75 -48.58 -4.66
CA SER A 526 -4.81 -49.45 -4.11
C SER A 526 -5.61 -50.21 -5.19
N PHE A 527 -5.61 -49.70 -6.43
CA PHE A 527 -6.28 -50.33 -7.57
C PHE A 527 -5.32 -51.09 -8.51
N ALA A 528 -4.01 -50.85 -8.43
CA ALA A 528 -3.02 -51.43 -9.34
C ALA A 528 -3.14 -52.95 -9.51
N GLN A 529 -3.30 -53.72 -8.43
CA GLN A 529 -3.45 -55.18 -8.49
C GLN A 529 -4.76 -55.68 -9.13
N GLN A 530 -5.75 -54.80 -9.30
CA GLN A 530 -7.05 -55.12 -9.90
C GLN A 530 -7.09 -54.84 -11.41
N LEU A 531 -6.13 -54.04 -11.92
CA LEU A 531 -6.03 -53.64 -13.32
C LEU A 531 -5.18 -54.65 -14.12
N PRO A 532 -5.65 -55.16 -15.27
CA PRO A 532 -4.98 -56.26 -15.97
C PRO A 532 -3.60 -55.89 -16.54
N HIS A 533 -3.43 -54.62 -16.95
CA HIS A 533 -2.18 -54.11 -17.54
C HIS A 533 -1.04 -53.93 -16.52
N SER A 534 -1.31 -53.98 -15.21
CA SER A 534 -0.27 -53.91 -14.16
C SER A 534 0.68 -55.11 -14.12
N SER A 535 0.39 -56.15 -14.92
CA SER A 535 1.26 -57.32 -15.13
C SER A 535 2.22 -57.17 -16.33
N LEU A 536 2.08 -56.11 -17.13
CA LEU A 536 2.89 -55.88 -18.33
C LEU A 536 4.29 -55.36 -18.00
N SER A 537 5.26 -55.68 -18.87
CA SER A 537 6.56 -55.00 -18.85
C SER A 537 6.40 -53.54 -19.31
N PRO A 538 7.29 -52.60 -18.92
CA PRO A 538 7.12 -51.19 -19.26
C PRO A 538 6.97 -50.92 -20.77
N GLY A 539 7.67 -51.66 -21.63
CA GLY A 539 7.51 -51.54 -23.09
C GLY A 539 6.13 -51.99 -23.57
N ALA A 540 5.70 -53.19 -23.16
CA ALA A 540 4.38 -53.73 -23.53
C ALA A 540 3.22 -52.88 -22.97
N PHE A 541 3.39 -52.26 -21.79
CA PHE A 541 2.45 -51.30 -21.25
C PHE A 541 2.31 -50.07 -22.16
N TRP A 542 3.42 -49.47 -22.62
CA TRP A 542 3.37 -48.29 -23.48
C TRP A 542 2.81 -48.60 -24.88
N GLU A 543 3.17 -49.74 -25.49
CA GLU A 543 2.57 -50.19 -26.75
C GLU A 543 1.05 -50.41 -26.63
N TRP A 544 0.60 -51.04 -25.53
CA TRP A 544 -0.83 -51.19 -25.23
C TRP A 544 -1.52 -49.84 -25.01
N ALA A 545 -0.92 -48.94 -24.24
CA ALA A 545 -1.48 -47.63 -23.91
C ALA A 545 -1.60 -46.73 -25.15
N GLU A 546 -0.56 -46.64 -25.97
CA GLU A 546 -0.57 -45.86 -27.22
C GLU A 546 -1.63 -46.41 -28.19
N SER A 547 -1.67 -47.73 -28.38
CA SER A 547 -2.68 -48.38 -29.23
C SER A 547 -4.11 -48.10 -28.74
N SER A 548 -4.34 -48.24 -27.42
CA SER A 548 -5.66 -48.02 -26.80
C SER A 548 -6.12 -46.56 -26.89
N VAL A 549 -5.22 -45.59 -26.68
CA VAL A 549 -5.50 -44.16 -26.81
C VAL A 549 -5.77 -43.79 -28.27
N LEU A 550 -4.97 -44.31 -29.22
CA LEU A 550 -5.20 -44.09 -30.65
C LEU A 550 -6.52 -44.69 -31.13
N GLU A 551 -6.91 -45.87 -30.65
CA GLU A 551 -8.20 -46.46 -30.99
C GLU A 551 -9.36 -45.69 -30.35
N GLY A 552 -9.25 -45.32 -29.06
CA GLY A 552 -10.23 -44.47 -28.38
C GLY A 552 -10.46 -43.13 -29.08
N ALA A 553 -9.38 -42.47 -29.52
CA ALA A 553 -9.46 -41.23 -30.30
C ALA A 553 -10.16 -41.41 -31.65
N ARG A 554 -9.92 -42.52 -32.36
CA ARG A 554 -10.63 -42.86 -33.61
C ARG A 554 -12.12 -43.12 -33.36
N ARG A 555 -12.46 -43.89 -32.32
CA ARG A 555 -13.84 -44.18 -31.90
C ARG A 555 -14.58 -42.89 -31.55
N LEU A 556 -13.95 -41.99 -30.78
CA LEU A 556 -14.51 -40.68 -30.44
C LEU A 556 -14.69 -39.79 -31.67
N GLN A 557 -13.70 -39.70 -32.56
CA GLN A 557 -13.83 -38.93 -33.80
C GLN A 557 -14.97 -39.45 -34.71
N HIS A 558 -15.16 -40.78 -34.76
CA HIS A 558 -16.29 -41.38 -35.49
C HIS A 558 -17.64 -41.07 -34.82
N LEU A 559 -17.71 -41.12 -33.48
CA LEU A 559 -18.91 -40.72 -32.72
C LEU A 559 -19.26 -39.25 -32.95
N CYS A 560 -18.30 -38.33 -32.88
CA CYS A 560 -18.51 -36.91 -33.17
C CYS A 560 -19.11 -36.71 -34.56
N ARG A 561 -18.54 -37.35 -35.60
CA ARG A 561 -19.08 -37.30 -36.96
C ARG A 561 -20.50 -37.85 -37.04
N MET A 562 -20.79 -39.03 -36.44
CA MET A 562 -22.15 -39.57 -36.43
C MET A 562 -23.17 -38.68 -35.68
N VAL A 563 -22.73 -37.93 -34.67
CA VAL A 563 -23.57 -36.96 -33.96
C VAL A 563 -23.79 -35.70 -34.82
N GLU A 564 -22.75 -35.20 -35.49
CA GLU A 564 -22.86 -34.12 -36.48
C GLU A 564 -23.80 -34.52 -37.65
N ASP A 565 -23.60 -35.69 -38.23
CA ASP A 565 -24.43 -36.22 -39.33
C ASP A 565 -25.91 -36.38 -38.91
N LYS A 566 -26.18 -36.83 -37.67
CA LYS A 566 -27.55 -36.94 -37.15
C LYS A 566 -28.19 -35.62 -36.75
N LEU A 567 -27.43 -34.66 -36.24
CA LEU A 567 -27.95 -33.32 -35.89
C LEU A 567 -28.16 -32.44 -37.13
N ASN A 568 -27.44 -32.69 -38.22
CA ASN A 568 -27.61 -32.02 -39.51
C ASN A 568 -28.56 -32.76 -40.46
N ALA A 569 -29.14 -33.91 -40.06
CA ALA A 569 -30.11 -34.64 -40.86
C ALA A 569 -31.46 -33.85 -40.94
N PRO A 570 -32.06 -33.70 -42.14
CA PRO A 570 -33.30 -32.93 -42.28
C PRO A 570 -34.53 -33.68 -41.75
N ASP A 571 -35.31 -33.01 -40.90
CA ASP A 571 -36.59 -33.48 -40.32
C ASP A 571 -37.72 -33.65 -41.38
N ALA A 572 -37.59 -34.65 -42.24
CA ALA A 572 -38.53 -34.95 -43.31
C ALA A 572 -39.77 -35.74 -42.82
N GLN A 573 -40.58 -35.16 -41.92
CA GLN A 573 -41.90 -35.72 -41.62
C GLN A 573 -42.83 -35.61 -42.84
N PRO A 574 -43.45 -36.70 -43.32
CA PRO A 574 -44.38 -36.64 -44.44
C PRO A 574 -45.63 -35.84 -44.07
N LEU A 575 -45.98 -34.84 -44.89
CA LEU A 575 -47.13 -33.96 -44.65
C LEU A 575 -48.43 -34.76 -44.55
N SER A 576 -49.25 -34.43 -43.54
CA SER A 576 -50.59 -35.01 -43.39
C SER A 576 -51.50 -34.67 -44.59
N PRO A 577 -52.53 -35.48 -44.91
CA PRO A 577 -53.37 -35.27 -46.10
C PRO A 577 -54.09 -33.92 -46.13
N SER A 578 -54.38 -33.32 -44.98
CA SER A 578 -54.92 -31.96 -44.88
C SER A 578 -53.87 -30.89 -45.21
N SER A 579 -52.64 -31.04 -44.71
CA SER A 579 -51.51 -30.17 -45.04
C SER A 579 -51.09 -30.26 -46.51
N GLN A 580 -51.14 -31.45 -47.12
CA GLN A 580 -50.91 -31.63 -48.57
C GLN A 580 -51.94 -30.87 -49.41
N ARG A 581 -53.24 -30.94 -49.05
CA ARG A 581 -54.30 -30.18 -49.73
C ARG A 581 -54.10 -28.67 -49.58
N ARG A 582 -53.72 -28.20 -48.39
CA ARG A 582 -53.44 -26.76 -48.15
C ARG A 582 -52.16 -26.29 -48.85
N LEU A 583 -51.11 -27.11 -48.91
CA LEU A 583 -49.89 -26.85 -49.69
C LEU A 583 -50.25 -26.63 -51.16
N LYS A 584 -51.04 -27.54 -51.75
CA LYS A 584 -51.50 -27.37 -53.13
C LYS A 584 -52.32 -26.08 -53.31
N GLN A 585 -53.33 -25.87 -52.47
CA GLN A 585 -54.19 -24.67 -52.52
C GLN A 585 -53.40 -23.35 -52.41
N LEU A 586 -52.33 -23.29 -51.61
CA LEU A 586 -51.48 -22.12 -51.48
C LEU A 586 -50.48 -21.99 -52.63
N THR A 587 -49.89 -23.09 -53.08
CA THR A 587 -48.96 -23.15 -54.23
C THR A 587 -49.64 -22.72 -55.52
N ASP A 588 -50.85 -23.24 -55.80
CA ASP A 588 -51.67 -22.89 -56.96
C ASP A 588 -52.07 -21.40 -56.97
N LYS A 589 -52.07 -20.74 -55.79
CA LYS A 589 -52.56 -19.36 -55.58
C LYS A 589 -51.44 -18.31 -55.48
N HIS A 590 -50.24 -18.69 -55.01
CA HIS A 590 -49.13 -17.76 -54.72
C HIS A 590 -47.76 -18.20 -55.28
N GLY A 591 -47.66 -19.41 -55.83
CA GLY A 591 -46.42 -20.03 -56.28
C GLY A 591 -45.63 -20.70 -55.15
N SER A 592 -45.02 -21.86 -55.45
CA SER A 592 -44.25 -22.68 -54.49
C SER A 592 -43.13 -21.89 -53.80
N GLY A 593 -42.49 -20.96 -54.52
CA GLY A 593 -41.41 -20.13 -54.01
C GLY A 593 -41.77 -19.22 -52.83
N LYS A 594 -43.06 -19.04 -52.50
CA LYS A 594 -43.57 -18.17 -51.41
C LYS A 594 -44.19 -18.93 -50.24
N ILE A 595 -44.05 -20.26 -50.17
CA ILE A 595 -44.62 -21.08 -49.08
C ILE A 595 -43.65 -21.16 -47.90
N PHE A 596 -44.18 -20.99 -46.69
CA PHE A 596 -43.44 -21.02 -45.43
C PHE A 596 -44.17 -21.92 -44.42
N GLN A 597 -43.41 -22.57 -43.54
CA GLN A 597 -43.90 -23.41 -42.45
C GLN A 597 -43.69 -22.73 -41.09
N VAL A 598 -44.66 -22.91 -40.20
CA VAL A 598 -44.69 -22.31 -38.85
C VAL A 598 -43.85 -23.16 -37.88
N MET A 599 -42.71 -22.64 -37.44
CA MET A 599 -41.73 -23.36 -36.60
C MET A 599 -42.17 -23.51 -35.13
N SER A 600 -43.01 -22.60 -34.65
CA SER A 600 -43.60 -22.66 -33.30
C SER A 600 -44.96 -21.93 -33.30
N THR A 601 -45.88 -22.38 -32.45
CA THR A 601 -47.23 -21.80 -32.37
C THR A 601 -47.18 -20.27 -32.21
N VAL A 602 -47.92 -19.59 -33.08
CA VAL A 602 -48.17 -18.15 -33.07
C VAL A 602 -49.55 -17.94 -32.46
N MET A 603 -49.64 -17.15 -31.40
CA MET A 603 -50.90 -16.55 -30.99
C MET A 603 -50.84 -15.07 -31.34
N GLY A 604 -51.87 -14.59 -32.04
CA GLY A 604 -52.01 -13.19 -32.38
C GLY A 604 -52.33 -12.37 -31.13
N THR A 605 -51.68 -11.22 -31.00
CA THR A 605 -51.85 -10.32 -29.84
C THR A 605 -52.31 -8.92 -30.24
N ARG A 606 -52.41 -8.65 -31.55
CA ARG A 606 -52.90 -7.41 -32.15
C ARG A 606 -54.02 -7.70 -33.15
N ASP A 607 -54.79 -6.68 -33.47
CA ASP A 607 -55.75 -6.76 -34.58
C ASP A 607 -55.07 -7.20 -35.89
N LEU A 608 -55.78 -8.08 -36.59
CA LEU A 608 -55.36 -8.74 -37.84
C LEU A 608 -54.13 -9.67 -37.72
N ASP A 609 -53.62 -9.99 -36.53
CA ASP A 609 -52.70 -11.12 -36.37
C ASP A 609 -53.42 -12.47 -36.58
N LEU A 610 -52.69 -13.50 -37.01
CA LEU A 610 -53.19 -14.87 -37.13
C LEU A 610 -52.73 -15.77 -35.99
N ASN A 611 -53.67 -16.56 -35.45
CA ASN A 611 -53.36 -17.74 -34.66
C ASN A 611 -52.95 -18.87 -35.61
N LEU A 612 -51.72 -19.40 -35.46
CA LEU A 612 -51.15 -20.44 -36.30
C LEU A 612 -50.46 -21.49 -35.43
N THR A 613 -50.62 -22.77 -35.72
CA THR A 613 -50.03 -23.88 -34.96
C THR A 613 -48.70 -24.35 -35.56
N LYS A 614 -47.81 -24.91 -34.73
CA LYS A 614 -46.53 -25.48 -35.21
C LYS A 614 -46.80 -26.53 -36.31
N GLY A 615 -46.11 -26.39 -37.43
CA GLY A 615 -46.20 -27.27 -38.59
C GLY A 615 -47.17 -26.80 -39.69
N GLU A 616 -48.03 -25.81 -39.45
CA GLU A 616 -48.91 -25.27 -40.49
C GLU A 616 -48.15 -24.54 -41.60
N LEU A 617 -48.72 -24.59 -42.81
CA LEU A 617 -48.20 -23.94 -44.01
C LEU A 617 -48.99 -22.67 -44.34
N VAL A 618 -48.27 -21.60 -44.67
CA VAL A 618 -48.80 -20.28 -45.06
C VAL A 618 -48.04 -19.76 -46.29
N ALA A 619 -48.67 -18.90 -47.09
CA ALA A 619 -47.98 -18.18 -48.17
C ALA A 619 -47.66 -16.75 -47.73
N VAL A 620 -46.42 -16.29 -47.91
CA VAL A 620 -46.01 -14.91 -47.59
C VAL A 620 -46.44 -13.97 -48.71
N ILE A 621 -47.24 -12.96 -48.36
CA ILE A 621 -47.68 -11.89 -49.26
C ILE A 621 -46.69 -10.71 -49.21
N SER A 622 -46.26 -10.33 -48.01
CA SER A 622 -45.31 -9.24 -47.77
C SER A 622 -44.40 -9.54 -46.58
N GLU A 623 -43.11 -9.26 -46.73
CA GLU A 623 -42.06 -9.39 -45.69
C GLU A 623 -41.99 -8.17 -44.74
N ALA A 624 -43.04 -7.36 -44.72
CA ALA A 624 -43.27 -6.27 -43.77
C ALA A 624 -44.78 -6.00 -43.65
N ASP A 625 -45.21 -5.40 -42.53
CA ASP A 625 -46.58 -4.94 -42.37
C ASP A 625 -46.85 -3.61 -43.09
N SER A 626 -48.10 -3.14 -43.06
CA SER A 626 -48.53 -1.90 -43.71
C SER A 626 -47.83 -0.63 -43.19
N CYS A 627 -47.09 -0.72 -42.08
CA CYS A 627 -46.28 0.36 -41.52
C CYS A 627 -44.77 0.15 -41.73
N GLY A 628 -44.37 -0.94 -42.40
CA GLY A 628 -42.97 -1.26 -42.69
C GLY A 628 -42.26 -2.15 -41.66
N ASP A 629 -42.96 -2.72 -40.67
CA ASP A 629 -42.31 -3.59 -39.67
C ASP A 629 -41.93 -4.96 -40.29
N ARG A 630 -40.64 -5.10 -40.63
CA ARG A 630 -40.05 -6.34 -41.15
C ARG A 630 -40.06 -7.53 -40.17
N ARG A 631 -40.45 -7.34 -38.91
CA ARG A 631 -40.65 -8.43 -37.94
C ARG A 631 -42.04 -9.07 -38.04
N ARG A 632 -42.98 -8.42 -38.72
CA ARG A 632 -44.40 -8.79 -38.81
C ARG A 632 -44.80 -8.93 -40.28
N TRP A 633 -44.88 -10.17 -40.78
CA TRP A 633 -45.14 -10.46 -42.19
C TRP A 633 -46.62 -10.68 -42.46
N LEU A 634 -47.11 -10.21 -43.60
CA LEU A 634 -48.48 -10.46 -44.07
C LEU A 634 -48.54 -11.82 -44.77
N VAL A 635 -49.37 -12.73 -44.29
CA VAL A 635 -49.46 -14.11 -44.80
C VAL A 635 -50.90 -14.55 -45.11
N ASP A 636 -51.04 -15.53 -46.01
CA ASP A 636 -52.28 -16.20 -46.38
C ASP A 636 -52.27 -17.62 -45.79
N ALA A 637 -53.18 -17.93 -44.86
CA ALA A 637 -53.30 -19.24 -44.23
C ALA A 637 -54.25 -20.20 -45.00
N GLY A 638 -54.56 -19.89 -46.26
CA GLY A 638 -55.44 -20.70 -47.12
C GLY A 638 -56.93 -20.34 -47.00
N GLY A 639 -57.27 -19.34 -46.19
CA GLY A 639 -58.65 -18.85 -46.00
C GLY A 639 -58.71 -17.46 -45.40
N LYS A 640 -58.07 -17.26 -44.24
CA LYS A 640 -57.86 -15.92 -43.66
C LYS A 640 -56.46 -15.39 -44.02
N ARG A 641 -56.37 -14.08 -44.23
CA ARG A 641 -55.13 -13.31 -44.35
C ARG A 641 -54.93 -12.47 -43.11
N GLY A 642 -53.68 -12.26 -42.73
CA GLY A 642 -53.32 -11.50 -41.54
C GLY A 642 -51.84 -11.64 -41.25
N TYR A 643 -51.42 -11.16 -40.08
CA TYR A 643 -50.02 -10.99 -39.74
C TYR A 643 -49.45 -12.13 -38.90
N ALA A 644 -48.18 -12.46 -39.13
CA ALA A 644 -47.42 -13.46 -38.37
C ALA A 644 -45.99 -12.98 -38.11
N ALA A 645 -45.36 -13.48 -37.04
CA ALA A 645 -43.99 -13.11 -36.68
C ALA A 645 -42.97 -13.77 -37.63
N ALA A 646 -42.13 -12.96 -38.28
CA ALA A 646 -41.13 -13.41 -39.25
C ALA A 646 -40.20 -14.49 -38.69
N SER A 647 -39.73 -14.32 -37.45
CA SER A 647 -38.84 -15.25 -36.74
C SER A 647 -39.47 -16.59 -36.36
N LYS A 648 -40.76 -16.81 -36.67
CA LYS A 648 -41.46 -18.10 -36.49
C LYS A 648 -41.79 -18.80 -37.81
N LEU A 649 -41.35 -18.25 -38.95
CA LEU A 649 -41.58 -18.81 -40.29
C LEU A 649 -40.26 -19.27 -40.90
N ILE A 650 -40.22 -20.50 -41.44
CA ILE A 650 -39.12 -21.00 -42.28
C ILE A 650 -39.64 -21.24 -43.69
N ARG A 651 -38.82 -21.02 -44.73
CA ARG A 651 -39.24 -21.28 -46.11
C ARG A 651 -39.46 -22.79 -46.30
N TYR A 652 -40.65 -23.19 -46.74
CA TYR A 652 -40.97 -24.58 -46.95
C TYR A 652 -40.32 -25.07 -48.25
N HIS A 653 -39.32 -25.94 -48.11
CA HIS A 653 -38.73 -26.66 -49.23
C HIS A 653 -39.42 -28.02 -49.32
N GLN A 654 -40.17 -28.23 -50.39
CA GLN A 654 -40.75 -29.54 -50.68
C GLN A 654 -39.61 -30.49 -51.03
N PRO A 655 -39.48 -31.66 -50.39
CA PRO A 655 -38.54 -32.68 -50.83
C PRO A 655 -38.88 -33.08 -52.27
N THR A 656 -37.93 -32.90 -53.17
CA THR A 656 -37.97 -33.55 -54.48
C THR A 656 -37.51 -34.99 -54.31
N ASP A 657 -38.21 -35.93 -54.95
CA ASP A 657 -37.76 -37.31 -55.10
C ASP A 657 -36.59 -37.40 -56.10
N ASP A 658 -35.47 -36.75 -55.74
CA ASP A 658 -34.08 -37.08 -56.10
C ASP A 658 -33.13 -36.00 -55.52
N PRO A 659 -31.91 -36.37 -55.09
CA PRO A 659 -30.94 -35.42 -54.53
C PRO A 659 -30.24 -34.58 -55.61
N PRO A 660 -29.91 -33.30 -55.35
CA PRO A 660 -29.07 -32.51 -56.25
C PRO A 660 -27.63 -33.07 -56.28
N PRO A 661 -26.92 -32.99 -57.43
CA PRO A 661 -25.59 -33.58 -57.58
C PRO A 661 -24.52 -32.86 -56.75
N SER A 662 -23.61 -33.65 -56.17
CA SER A 662 -22.52 -33.18 -55.31
C SER A 662 -21.49 -32.32 -56.08
N PRO A 663 -21.10 -31.14 -55.58
CA PRO A 663 -20.01 -30.35 -56.15
C PRO A 663 -18.65 -30.93 -55.71
N HIS A 664 -18.03 -31.75 -56.56
CA HIS A 664 -16.63 -32.15 -56.39
C HIS A 664 -15.67 -31.02 -56.77
N PRO A 665 -14.72 -30.61 -55.91
CA PRO A 665 -13.53 -29.88 -56.33
C PRO A 665 -12.57 -30.86 -57.02
N ASN A 666 -12.08 -30.53 -58.21
CA ASN A 666 -11.09 -31.36 -58.91
C ASN A 666 -9.72 -31.30 -58.21
N LEU A 667 -9.06 -32.46 -58.12
CA LEU A 667 -7.62 -32.53 -57.88
C LEU A 667 -6.86 -32.12 -59.15
N THR A 668 -5.76 -31.39 -58.94
CA THR A 668 -4.63 -31.32 -59.88
C THR A 668 -3.34 -31.48 -59.08
N GLU A 669 -2.52 -32.45 -59.46
CA GLU A 669 -1.13 -32.59 -59.03
C GLU A 669 -0.31 -31.43 -59.67
N ASP A 670 0.88 -31.02 -59.22
CA ASP A 670 1.99 -31.84 -58.73
C ASP A 670 3.09 -30.99 -58.00
N VAL A 671 4.12 -31.67 -57.44
CA VAL A 671 5.49 -31.21 -57.06
C VAL A 671 5.69 -30.13 -55.97
N THR A 672 5.90 -30.59 -54.71
CA THR A 672 6.70 -29.95 -53.60
C THR A 672 6.20 -28.60 -53.02
N ALA A 673 6.33 -28.26 -51.72
CA ALA A 673 7.51 -28.42 -50.85
C ALA A 673 7.23 -28.19 -49.33
N ARG A 674 8.17 -28.67 -48.50
CA ARG A 674 8.58 -28.24 -47.13
C ARG A 674 7.63 -27.42 -46.22
N ARG A 675 7.41 -27.98 -45.02
CA ARG A 675 7.49 -27.36 -43.66
C ARG A 675 7.26 -25.83 -43.53
N ARG A 676 6.32 -25.42 -42.66
CA ARG A 676 6.58 -24.81 -41.32
C ARG A 676 5.30 -24.34 -40.59
N HIS A 677 5.42 -24.13 -39.29
CA HIS A 677 4.49 -23.31 -38.50
C HIS A 677 4.62 -21.83 -38.88
N SER A 678 3.49 -21.11 -38.90
CA SER A 678 3.40 -19.73 -38.37
C SER A 678 1.94 -19.28 -38.37
N TYR A 679 1.38 -18.99 -37.20
CA TYR A 679 0.18 -18.16 -37.09
C TYR A 679 0.63 -16.70 -37.06
N SER A 680 0.04 -15.82 -37.85
CA SER A 680 0.40 -14.39 -37.90
C SER A 680 -0.80 -13.58 -38.38
N PRO A 681 -1.42 -12.75 -37.53
CA PRO A 681 -2.65 -12.03 -37.89
C PRO A 681 -2.34 -10.73 -38.64
N ALA A 682 -2.60 -10.72 -39.94
CA ALA A 682 -2.66 -9.52 -40.78
C ALA A 682 -3.68 -9.73 -41.92
N GLY A 683 -4.56 -8.79 -42.26
CA GLY A 683 -4.86 -7.53 -41.58
C GLY A 683 -6.05 -6.84 -42.27
N ASN A 684 -6.97 -6.26 -41.51
CA ASN A 684 -8.21 -5.68 -42.06
C ASN A 684 -8.01 -4.21 -42.47
N ALA A 685 -8.31 -3.89 -43.73
CA ALA A 685 -8.49 -2.53 -44.23
C ALA A 685 -9.83 -1.93 -43.76
N PRO A 686 -9.97 -0.58 -43.70
CA PRO A 686 -11.02 0.05 -42.90
C PRO A 686 -12.39 0.17 -43.61
N LEU A 687 -13.46 0.13 -42.81
CA LEU A 687 -14.80 0.58 -43.18
C LEU A 687 -14.91 2.12 -43.05
N PRO A 688 -15.89 2.77 -43.72
CA PRO A 688 -16.11 4.21 -43.59
C PRO A 688 -16.46 4.62 -42.15
N MET A 689 -15.85 5.70 -41.66
CA MET A 689 -16.12 6.20 -40.31
C MET A 689 -17.56 6.73 -40.19
N SER A 690 -18.29 6.25 -39.18
CA SER A 690 -19.47 6.96 -38.69
C SER A 690 -19.05 8.28 -38.04
N GLN A 691 -19.91 9.31 -38.11
CA GLN A 691 -19.68 10.53 -37.35
C GLN A 691 -19.79 10.24 -35.84
N PRO A 692 -18.89 10.76 -34.99
CA PRO A 692 -18.98 10.56 -33.55
C PRO A 692 -20.24 11.24 -33.02
N CYS A 693 -21.12 10.47 -32.40
CA CYS A 693 -22.36 10.96 -31.79
C CYS A 693 -22.14 11.79 -30.51
N PHE A 694 -20.89 11.89 -30.04
CA PHE A 694 -20.49 12.66 -28.87
C PHE A 694 -19.30 13.59 -29.19
N GLN A 695 -19.28 14.75 -28.55
CA GLN A 695 -18.20 15.75 -28.60
C GLN A 695 -17.76 16.09 -27.18
N VAL A 696 -16.45 16.28 -26.97
CA VAL A 696 -15.91 16.78 -25.71
C VAL A 696 -15.94 18.30 -25.71
N VAL A 697 -16.40 18.90 -24.62
CA VAL A 697 -16.43 20.35 -24.40
C VAL A 697 -15.81 20.72 -23.05
N GLY A 698 -15.38 21.97 -22.92
CA GLY A 698 -15.03 22.55 -21.63
C GLY A 698 -16.26 22.66 -20.72
N ALA A 699 -16.21 22.07 -19.52
CA ALA A 699 -17.24 22.20 -18.51
C ALA A 699 -17.17 23.55 -17.76
N TYR A 700 -15.98 24.12 -17.66
CA TYR A 700 -15.67 25.38 -16.97
C TYR A 700 -14.62 26.18 -17.74
N ASP A 701 -14.52 27.48 -17.52
CA ASP A 701 -13.43 28.29 -18.05
C ASP A 701 -12.08 27.84 -17.46
N PHE A 702 -11.07 27.69 -18.31
CA PHE A 702 -9.71 27.35 -17.92
C PHE A 702 -8.70 28.30 -18.56
N THR A 703 -7.79 28.83 -17.74
CA THR A 703 -6.73 29.77 -18.17
C THR A 703 -5.37 29.14 -17.93
N ALA A 704 -4.65 28.89 -19.01
CA ALA A 704 -3.30 28.34 -19.02
C ALA A 704 -2.32 29.21 -18.20
N ARG A 705 -1.50 28.55 -17.37
CA ARG A 705 -0.47 29.19 -16.51
C ARG A 705 0.95 28.89 -16.97
N SER A 706 1.13 28.03 -17.96
CA SER A 706 2.41 27.70 -18.58
C SER A 706 2.28 27.53 -20.08
N LYS A 707 3.41 27.58 -20.80
CA LYS A 707 3.51 27.39 -22.27
C LYS A 707 3.14 25.98 -22.78
N HIS A 708 2.63 25.11 -21.89
CA HIS A 708 2.26 23.72 -22.16
C HIS A 708 0.81 23.40 -21.73
N GLU A 709 0.12 24.36 -21.12
CA GLU A 709 -1.33 24.34 -20.90
C GLU A 709 -2.01 25.10 -22.05
N VAL A 710 -3.30 24.84 -22.29
CA VAL A 710 -4.08 25.57 -23.29
C VAL A 710 -5.37 26.11 -22.68
N SER A 711 -5.65 27.40 -22.87
CA SER A 711 -6.86 28.05 -22.37
C SER A 711 -8.07 27.71 -23.24
N PHE A 712 -9.24 27.57 -22.62
CA PHE A 712 -10.53 27.41 -23.31
C PHE A 712 -11.67 27.93 -22.43
N ARG A 713 -12.84 28.18 -23.03
CA ARG A 713 -14.05 28.61 -22.30
C ARG A 713 -15.04 27.49 -22.04
N ALA A 714 -15.91 27.67 -21.06
CA ALA A 714 -17.06 26.79 -20.83
C ALA A 714 -17.93 26.70 -22.11
N GLY A 715 -18.26 25.48 -22.51
CA GLY A 715 -18.95 25.16 -23.76
C GLY A 715 -18.07 25.13 -25.02
N GLU A 716 -16.77 25.43 -24.93
CA GLU A 716 -15.88 25.33 -26.08
C GLU A 716 -15.52 23.86 -26.38
N PRO A 717 -15.73 23.37 -27.63
CA PRO A 717 -15.43 21.99 -27.97
C PRO A 717 -13.92 21.78 -28.17
N VAL A 718 -13.39 20.74 -27.53
CA VAL A 718 -11.99 20.36 -27.56
C VAL A 718 -11.83 18.92 -28.04
N ARG A 719 -10.68 18.59 -28.62
CA ARG A 719 -10.33 17.24 -29.02
C ARG A 719 -9.31 16.66 -28.04
N ILE A 720 -9.67 15.60 -27.34
CA ILE A 720 -8.71 14.83 -26.56
C ILE A 720 -7.75 14.13 -27.54
N LEU A 721 -6.45 14.31 -27.31
CA LEU A 721 -5.37 13.61 -28.00
C LEU A 721 -4.88 12.44 -27.13
N GLU A 722 -4.67 12.69 -25.84
CA GLU A 722 -4.30 11.68 -24.83
C GLU A 722 -5.18 11.90 -23.58
N PRO A 723 -5.86 10.87 -23.03
CA PRO A 723 -6.75 11.01 -21.86
C PRO A 723 -6.00 10.99 -20.52
N HIS A 724 -4.67 11.10 -20.56
CA HIS A 724 -3.74 11.09 -19.44
C HIS A 724 -2.54 12.00 -19.74
N ASP A 725 -1.72 12.31 -18.74
CA ASP A 725 -0.39 12.88 -18.97
C ASP A 725 0.62 11.82 -19.47
N LYS A 726 1.86 12.24 -19.75
CA LYS A 726 2.96 11.35 -20.18
C LYS A 726 3.37 10.28 -19.16
N ARG A 727 2.88 10.34 -17.92
CA ARG A 727 3.10 9.33 -16.87
C ARG A 727 1.86 8.47 -16.62
N GLY A 728 0.84 8.59 -17.47
CA GLY A 728 -0.41 7.84 -17.35
C GLY A 728 -1.37 8.37 -16.29
N SER A 729 -1.17 9.60 -15.78
CA SER A 729 -2.10 10.19 -14.80
C SER A 729 -3.40 10.63 -15.47
N PRO A 730 -4.57 10.05 -15.13
CA PRO A 730 -5.85 10.37 -15.77
C PRO A 730 -6.43 11.72 -15.30
N GLU A 731 -5.80 12.41 -14.34
CA GLU A 731 -6.26 13.72 -13.85
C GLU A 731 -6.01 14.87 -14.85
N TRP A 732 -5.18 14.64 -15.86
CA TRP A 732 -4.86 15.61 -16.93
C TRP A 732 -5.04 14.95 -18.29
N SER A 733 -5.59 15.68 -19.26
CA SER A 733 -5.70 15.25 -20.66
C SER A 733 -4.89 16.19 -21.55
N LEU A 734 -4.21 15.65 -22.55
CA LEU A 734 -3.67 16.46 -23.66
C LEU A 734 -4.81 16.77 -24.62
N VAL A 735 -5.10 18.04 -24.86
CA VAL A 735 -6.20 18.46 -25.75
C VAL A 735 -5.73 19.44 -26.84
N GLU A 736 -6.50 19.46 -27.92
CA GLU A 736 -6.40 20.39 -29.05
C GLU A 736 -7.69 21.24 -29.08
N VAL A 737 -7.54 22.57 -28.94
CA VAL A 737 -8.67 23.52 -28.90
C VAL A 737 -8.99 24.08 -30.29
N ARG A 738 -10.09 24.85 -30.44
CA ARG A 738 -10.42 25.51 -31.70
C ARG A 738 -9.35 26.55 -32.07
N GLY A 739 -8.53 26.20 -33.07
CA GLY A 739 -7.35 26.97 -33.47
C GLY A 739 -6.06 26.14 -33.54
N GLY A 740 -6.10 24.85 -33.18
CA GLY A 740 -4.95 23.94 -33.32
C GLY A 740 -3.86 24.11 -32.27
N GLN A 741 -4.08 24.98 -31.27
CA GLN A 741 -3.23 25.02 -30.07
C GLN A 741 -3.44 23.74 -29.26
N ARG A 742 -2.33 23.18 -28.78
CA ARG A 742 -2.29 21.92 -28.01
C ARG A 742 -1.68 22.16 -26.64
N GLY A 743 -2.28 21.59 -25.60
CA GLY A 743 -1.78 21.69 -24.24
C GLY A 743 -2.52 20.80 -23.27
N TYR A 744 -1.95 20.64 -22.08
CA TYR A 744 -2.56 19.89 -21.00
C TYR A 744 -3.64 20.71 -20.29
N VAL A 745 -4.74 20.03 -19.96
CA VAL A 745 -5.86 20.58 -19.20
C VAL A 745 -6.32 19.56 -18.17
N PRO A 746 -6.90 19.97 -17.02
CA PRO A 746 -7.42 19.01 -16.05
C PRO A 746 -8.57 18.20 -16.66
N SER A 747 -8.53 16.88 -16.60
CA SER A 747 -9.56 16.01 -17.19
C SER A 747 -10.95 16.26 -16.59
N ASN A 748 -11.02 16.76 -15.35
CA ASN A 748 -12.27 17.11 -14.67
C ASN A 748 -12.86 18.48 -15.10
N TYR A 749 -12.18 19.22 -15.98
CA TYR A 749 -12.73 20.40 -16.66
C TYR A 749 -13.35 20.05 -18.02
N LEU A 750 -13.41 18.77 -18.38
CA LEU A 750 -13.97 18.28 -19.65
C LEU A 750 -15.31 17.56 -19.41
N ALA A 751 -16.26 17.76 -20.31
CA ALA A 751 -17.54 17.06 -20.34
C ALA A 751 -17.80 16.43 -21.72
N ILE A 752 -18.41 15.25 -21.75
CA ILE A 752 -18.83 14.57 -22.98
C ILE A 752 -20.31 14.91 -23.22
N MET A 753 -20.63 15.57 -24.32
CA MET A 753 -21.99 15.94 -24.72
C MET A 753 -22.40 15.27 -26.03
N PRO A 754 -23.67 14.85 -26.20
CA PRO A 754 -24.17 14.38 -27.49
C PRO A 754 -24.25 15.53 -28.50
N VAL A 755 -23.87 15.26 -29.75
CA VAL A 755 -23.81 16.28 -30.81
C VAL A 755 -25.23 16.79 -31.12
N GLY A 756 -25.47 18.07 -30.86
CA GLY A 756 -26.76 18.75 -31.10
C GLY A 756 -27.51 19.18 -29.83
N ALA A 757 -27.08 18.77 -28.63
CA ALA A 757 -27.61 19.31 -27.38
C ALA A 757 -27.07 20.71 -27.11
N GLY A 758 -27.96 21.68 -26.89
CA GLY A 758 -27.59 23.02 -26.40
C GLY A 758 -27.02 22.96 -24.98
N LEU A 759 -26.23 23.97 -24.61
CA LEU A 759 -25.70 24.11 -23.25
C LEU A 759 -26.85 24.12 -22.21
N PRO A 760 -26.79 23.30 -21.15
CA PRO A 760 -27.66 23.50 -20.00
C PRO A 760 -27.34 24.89 -19.38
N PRO A 761 -28.35 25.59 -18.82
CA PRO A 761 -28.11 26.90 -18.22
C PRO A 761 -27.10 26.80 -17.09
N ASN A 762 -26.16 27.75 -17.09
CA ASN A 762 -25.07 27.84 -16.13
C ASN A 762 -25.62 27.84 -14.67
N PRO A 763 -25.19 26.91 -13.79
CA PRO A 763 -25.63 26.86 -12.39
C PRO A 763 -24.98 27.99 -11.56
N GLY A 764 -25.34 29.23 -11.88
CA GLY A 764 -24.92 30.42 -11.15
C GLY A 764 -25.66 30.54 -9.82
N PHE A 765 -24.89 30.64 -8.74
CA PHE A 765 -25.26 31.22 -7.44
C PHE A 765 -26.70 30.97 -6.92
N PHE A 766 -26.90 29.82 -6.28
CA PHE A 766 -27.82 29.73 -5.14
C PHE A 766 -27.14 28.98 -3.99
N LEU A 767 -26.74 29.78 -2.98
CA LEU A 767 -26.31 29.48 -1.59
C LEU A 767 -25.87 28.04 -1.27
#